data_AF-A1YIB9-F1
#
_entry.id   AF-A1YIB9-F1
#
_cell.length_a   1.000
_cell.length_b   1.000
_cell.length_c   1.000
_cell.angle_alpha   90.00
_cell.angle_beta   90.00
_cell.angle_gamma   90.00
#
_symmetry.space_group_name_H-M   'P 1'
#
loop_
_entity.id
_entity.type
_entity.pdbx_description
1 polymer ?
#
loop_
_entity_poly.entity_id
_entity_poly.type
_entity_poly.pdbx_seq_one_letter_code
_entity_poly.pdbx_strand_id
1 'polypeptide(L)'
;HIELARPVYHVSFLPRVKKVLECVCFHCSKLLVDPNNPLFQKARRIKDRNRRFKEVHKLCKTRTECKAADEPKEGEDPDLPAGYIQASGCGEKQPAIRKKNLTLYVQFKQANHNGEDGKQEGKQELSPSQVLQILKKISDEDCEAMGLDPVFARPEWMILTVFPVPPPPVRPSILVDGTSRGEDDLTFKLCDIIKANAFLQKAEADGVPGHRIKDHEDLLQFHVATFVDNEISGMPRAMQRSGRPIKAIRSRLKGKEGRLRGNLMGKRVDFSARTVITGDPNLSIDQVGVPRSIARNLTYPEIVTPYNINKLQELVHNGPTQHPGAKYVIRDNGDRVDLRFIGAKGNLGLQYGWIVERHLDDGDVIIFNRQPSLHKMSMMGHKVKVMPYSTFRLNLSVTSPYNADFDGDEMNMHVPQSLEAKAEIQQLCMVPLQIISPQSNKPVMGIVQDTLCGITKFTRRDTFMDKNMVMNLLMWVPNWDGNVPPPAIMKPKPLWTGKQILSLVIPKVNCITHHSTHPDDESTDISPGDTRVIVEDGELLAGIVCKKTVGAAAGGLVHVSWMEHGPEAAKALLNGCQTIVNYWLLHNGFSIGIGDTIADDATMAQINKIIASARDTVKQTIHTAQRGQLKAMTGMTLRETFEAQVNRALNEAVNKAGSAAAKSFKVSNNVKQMVVSGSKGSNINISQMSACVGQQNVEGKRIPFGFQYRSLPHFVKDDYSPESRGFVENSYLRGLSPQEFFFHAMGGREGLIDTAVKTAETGYIQRRLIKALEDIMVKYDGTVRNAQGHIIQFAYGEDGMDGTRVEAQILEPLRMNNHRFERRYRIDLTDPEGKKGLKPGSVEFGIQQEMQSIEVQQLLDQEYRQLEEDRERLRHIFPRGDARWPLPGNIQRIIWNAQNLFKIDKTKPSNLHPEYVVNEVRKLCDKLMVIPGTDKISVEAQRNATLLSQILVRSTLATKRVIEEFRLDKRAFDYVLGEIATRFAQSLVHAGEMVGIIAAQSIGEPAT
;
A
#
# COMPACT_ATOMS: atom_id res chain seq x y z
N HIS A 1 22.72 43.17 -2.53
CA HIS A 1 21.30 43.42 -2.88
C HIS A 1 21.26 44.45 -4.00
N ILE A 2 20.09 44.78 -4.56
CA ILE A 2 19.89 45.87 -5.52
C ILE A 2 18.85 46.82 -4.93
N GLU A 3 19.18 48.10 -4.81
CA GLU A 3 18.21 49.13 -4.45
C GLU A 3 17.42 49.54 -5.70
N LEU A 4 16.10 49.42 -5.64
CA LEU A 4 15.24 49.77 -6.77
C LEU A 4 14.94 51.28 -6.76
N ALA A 5 14.98 51.92 -7.92
CA ALA A 5 14.71 53.33 -8.10
C ALA A 5 13.28 53.70 -7.68
N ARG A 6 12.33 52.81 -7.97
CA ARG A 6 10.95 52.88 -7.48
C ARG A 6 10.53 51.55 -6.85
N PRO A 7 9.59 51.57 -5.88
CA PRO A 7 9.00 50.35 -5.35
C PRO A 7 8.30 49.55 -6.47
N VAL A 8 8.38 48.23 -6.40
CA VAL A 8 7.83 47.32 -7.42
C VAL A 8 6.92 46.29 -6.75
N TYR A 9 5.79 45.95 -7.37
CA TYR A 9 4.93 44.88 -6.88
C TYR A 9 5.63 43.52 -7.01
N HIS A 10 5.67 42.76 -5.92
CA HIS A 10 6.02 41.35 -5.99
C HIS A 10 4.88 40.54 -6.64
N VAL A 11 5.12 39.94 -7.81
CA VAL A 11 4.09 39.28 -8.63
C VAL A 11 3.27 38.23 -7.86
N SER A 12 3.91 37.44 -7.00
CA SER A 12 3.24 36.40 -6.20
C SER A 12 2.33 36.96 -5.11
N PHE A 13 2.64 38.15 -4.59
CA PHE A 13 1.87 38.78 -3.51
C PHE A 13 0.86 39.80 -4.03
N LEU A 14 0.92 40.22 -5.30
CA LEU A 14 -0.01 41.17 -5.91
C LEU A 14 -1.50 40.84 -5.65
N PRO A 15 -1.98 39.57 -5.75
CA PRO A 15 -3.36 39.23 -5.37
C PRO A 15 -3.66 39.41 -3.87
N ARG A 16 -2.65 39.23 -3.00
CA ARG A 16 -2.79 39.41 -1.55
C ARG A 16 -2.79 40.89 -1.20
N VAL A 17 -1.88 41.69 -1.76
CA VAL A 17 -1.83 43.16 -1.64
C VAL A 17 -3.18 43.77 -2.03
N LYS A 18 -3.74 43.34 -3.17
CA LYS A 18 -5.09 43.77 -3.59
C LYS A 18 -6.13 43.52 -2.50
N LYS A 19 -6.16 42.31 -1.91
CA LYS A 19 -7.13 41.97 -0.87
C LYS A 19 -6.91 42.76 0.42
N VAL A 20 -5.65 43.03 0.79
CA VAL A 20 -5.32 43.87 1.95
C VAL A 20 -5.82 45.30 1.72
N LEU A 21 -5.63 45.86 0.53
CA LEU A 21 -6.17 47.18 0.18
C LEU A 21 -7.70 47.23 0.16
N GLU A 22 -8.37 46.11 -0.16
CA GLU A 22 -9.83 45.99 0.00
C GLU A 22 -10.27 45.81 1.48
N CYS A 23 -9.34 45.56 2.40
CA CYS A 23 -9.62 45.42 3.83
C CYS A 23 -9.48 46.72 4.62
N VAL A 24 -8.54 47.57 4.22
CA VAL A 24 -8.20 48.82 4.89
C VAL A 24 -8.73 50.03 4.13
N CYS A 25 -8.95 51.13 4.84
CA CYS A 25 -9.35 52.38 4.23
C CYS A 25 -8.21 52.96 3.37
N PHE A 26 -8.53 53.33 2.13
CA PHE A 26 -7.58 53.90 1.16
C PHE A 26 -6.84 55.15 1.68
N HIS A 27 -7.50 55.96 2.51
CA HIS A 27 -6.96 57.24 3.01
C HIS A 27 -6.30 57.11 4.40
N CYS A 28 -7.04 56.64 5.40
CA CYS A 28 -6.55 56.52 6.78
C CYS A 28 -5.89 55.17 7.14
N SER A 29 -5.92 54.17 6.25
CA SER A 29 -5.30 52.84 6.42
C SER A 29 -5.79 51.99 7.61
N LYS A 30 -6.86 52.41 8.28
CA LYS A 30 -7.57 51.62 9.30
C LYS A 30 -8.42 50.52 8.69
N LEU A 31 -8.66 49.45 9.43
CA LEU A 31 -9.56 48.38 9.01
C LEU A 31 -10.99 48.91 8.77
N LEU A 32 -11.60 48.55 7.63
CA LEU A 32 -12.96 49.00 7.25
C LEU A 32 -14.07 48.37 8.08
N VAL A 33 -13.77 47.30 8.80
CA VAL A 33 -14.75 46.57 9.61
C VAL A 33 -14.64 47.01 11.06
N ASP A 34 -15.80 47.38 11.59
CA ASP A 34 -15.97 47.76 12.98
C ASP A 34 -15.59 46.60 13.93
N PRO A 35 -14.69 46.84 14.92
CA PRO A 35 -14.37 45.88 15.98
C PRO A 35 -15.59 45.34 16.72
N ASN A 36 -16.68 46.11 16.79
CA ASN A 36 -17.92 45.75 17.48
C ASN A 36 -18.84 44.85 16.63
N ASN A 37 -18.54 44.64 15.34
CA ASN A 37 -19.38 43.81 14.50
C ASN A 37 -19.33 42.34 14.97
N PRO A 38 -20.48 41.69 15.28
CA PRO A 38 -20.50 40.33 15.80
C PRO A 38 -19.92 39.31 14.82
N LEU A 39 -20.01 39.54 13.51
CA LEU A 39 -19.39 38.68 12.49
C LEU A 39 -17.87 38.83 12.48
N PHE A 40 -17.36 40.02 12.76
CA PHE A 40 -15.93 40.27 12.87
C PHE A 40 -15.33 39.65 14.13
N GLN A 41 -16.02 39.77 15.27
CA GLN A 41 -15.61 39.11 16.51
C GLN A 41 -15.55 37.59 16.35
N LYS A 42 -16.52 37.00 15.63
CA LYS A 42 -16.47 35.57 15.24
C LYS A 42 -15.27 35.26 14.35
N ALA A 43 -14.97 36.10 13.36
CA ALA A 43 -13.82 35.93 12.48
C ALA A 43 -12.49 36.02 13.26
N ARG A 44 -12.35 36.98 14.19
CA ARG A 44 -11.15 37.18 15.02
C ARG A 44 -10.82 35.96 15.88
N ARG A 45 -11.83 35.20 16.34
CA ARG A 45 -11.65 33.95 17.12
C ARG A 45 -11.09 32.79 16.31
N ILE A 46 -11.11 32.84 14.98
CA ILE A 46 -10.58 31.76 14.13
C ILE A 46 -9.06 31.67 14.32
N LYS A 47 -8.54 30.53 14.80
CA LYS A 47 -7.11 30.31 15.03
C LYS A 47 -6.28 30.29 13.74
N ASP A 48 -6.80 29.68 12.67
CA ASP A 48 -6.14 29.66 11.36
C ASP A 48 -6.13 31.07 10.75
N ARG A 49 -4.95 31.68 10.72
CA ARG A 49 -4.68 33.03 10.21
C ARG A 49 -5.11 33.21 8.74
N ASN A 50 -4.95 32.19 7.90
CA ASN A 50 -5.34 32.27 6.49
C ASN A 50 -6.86 32.23 6.31
N ARG A 51 -7.55 31.39 7.09
CA ARG A 51 -9.01 31.36 7.11
C ARG A 51 -9.58 32.66 7.71
N ARG A 52 -8.99 33.15 8.80
CA ARG A 52 -9.32 34.45 9.41
C ARG A 52 -9.27 35.57 8.37
N PHE A 53 -8.16 35.69 7.64
CA PHE A 53 -8.01 36.71 6.59
C PHE A 53 -9.08 36.62 5.50
N LYS A 54 -9.47 35.41 5.07
CA LYS A 54 -10.53 35.24 4.06
C LYS A 54 -11.89 35.72 4.57
N GLU A 55 -12.23 35.44 5.83
CA GLU A 55 -13.50 35.89 6.41
C GLU A 55 -13.51 37.40 6.65
N VAL A 56 -12.42 37.97 7.18
CA VAL A 56 -12.29 39.42 7.34
C VAL A 56 -12.37 40.12 5.98
N HIS A 57 -11.66 39.63 4.96
CA HIS A 57 -11.71 40.18 3.60
C HIS A 57 -13.12 40.16 3.00
N LYS A 58 -13.89 39.09 3.20
CA LYS A 58 -15.30 39.02 2.75
C LYS A 58 -16.16 40.12 3.39
N LEU A 59 -15.93 40.40 4.68
CA LEU A 59 -16.65 41.43 5.42
C LEU A 59 -16.25 42.85 4.99
N CYS A 60 -14.96 43.10 4.75
CA CYS A 60 -14.48 44.42 4.34
C CYS A 60 -14.84 44.75 2.89
N LYS A 61 -14.77 43.78 1.97
CA LYS A 61 -14.95 44.01 0.53
C LYS A 61 -16.33 44.60 0.16
N THR A 62 -17.36 44.36 0.96
CA THR A 62 -18.71 44.90 0.72
C THR A 62 -18.86 46.34 1.17
N ARG A 63 -17.93 46.88 1.95
CA ARG A 63 -17.99 48.25 2.47
C ARG A 63 -17.50 49.26 1.43
N THR A 64 -18.31 50.29 1.21
CA THR A 64 -18.06 51.35 0.22
C THR A 64 -17.65 52.67 0.85
N GLU A 65 -17.61 52.76 2.17
CA GLU A 65 -17.26 53.96 2.94
C GLU A 65 -16.53 53.58 4.23
N CYS A 66 -15.63 54.44 4.68
CA CYS A 66 -14.97 54.32 5.97
C CYS A 66 -15.84 55.03 7.02
N LYS A 67 -16.39 54.30 7.98
CA LYS A 67 -17.23 54.89 9.04
C LYS A 67 -16.43 55.90 9.86
N ALA A 68 -16.86 57.16 9.87
CA ALA A 68 -16.31 58.20 10.75
C ALA A 68 -16.65 57.91 12.22
N ALA A 69 -15.90 58.52 13.14
CA ALA A 69 -16.39 58.64 14.51
C ALA A 69 -17.66 59.51 14.49
N ASP A 70 -18.75 59.02 15.07
CA ASP A 70 -19.90 59.87 15.34
C ASP A 70 -19.42 61.03 16.21
N GLU A 71 -19.67 62.29 15.79
CA GLU A 71 -19.51 63.44 16.67
C GLU A 71 -20.30 63.16 17.96
N PRO A 72 -19.73 63.39 19.16
CA PRO A 72 -20.53 63.27 20.37
C PRO A 72 -21.65 64.30 20.25
N LYS A 73 -22.88 63.84 19.96
CA LYS A 73 -24.05 64.68 20.11
C LYS A 73 -24.07 65.11 21.57
N GLU A 74 -24.00 66.41 21.83
CA GLU A 74 -24.22 66.96 23.16
C GLU A 74 -25.63 66.53 23.61
N GLY A 75 -25.72 65.46 24.42
CA GLY A 75 -26.96 65.04 25.07
C GLY A 75 -27.43 63.57 24.98
N GLU A 76 -26.61 62.56 24.66
CA GLU A 76 -27.05 61.14 24.77
C GLU A 76 -26.11 60.21 25.57
N ASP A 77 -26.73 59.60 26.60
CA ASP A 77 -26.58 58.36 27.38
C ASP A 77 -25.26 57.89 28.08
N PRO A 78 -25.28 57.68 29.42
CA PRO A 78 -24.24 56.99 30.20
C PRO A 78 -24.23 55.44 30.11
N ASP A 79 -24.97 54.81 29.20
CA ASP A 79 -25.11 53.34 29.10
C ASP A 79 -24.43 52.72 27.85
N LEU A 80 -23.19 53.12 27.56
CA LEU A 80 -22.35 52.39 26.61
C LEU A 80 -21.88 51.06 27.24
N PRO A 81 -22.11 49.89 26.61
CA PRO A 81 -21.71 48.61 27.18
C PRO A 81 -20.19 48.57 27.41
N ALA A 82 -19.76 48.07 28.57
CA ALA A 82 -18.35 47.97 28.95
C ALA A 82 -17.54 47.22 27.87
N GLY A 83 -16.65 47.94 27.18
CA GLY A 83 -15.86 47.41 26.06
C GLY A 83 -16.26 47.91 24.66
N TYR A 84 -17.18 48.88 24.54
CA TYR A 84 -17.50 49.55 23.27
C TYR A 84 -16.29 50.33 22.74
N ILE A 85 -15.75 49.93 21.59
CA ILE A 85 -14.64 50.64 20.92
C ILE A 85 -15.24 51.64 19.94
N GLN A 86 -15.02 52.94 20.14
CA GLN A 86 -15.52 53.97 19.22
C GLN A 86 -14.85 53.83 17.84
N ALA A 87 -15.65 53.69 16.78
CA ALA A 87 -15.15 53.60 15.42
C ALA A 87 -14.44 54.91 15.05
N SER A 88 -13.21 54.84 14.55
CA SER A 88 -12.36 56.03 14.32
C SER A 88 -11.86 56.11 12.88
N GLY A 89 -12.76 56.02 11.90
CA GLY A 89 -12.45 56.18 10.48
C GLY A 89 -12.53 57.62 9.99
N CYS A 90 -12.20 57.84 8.71
CA CYS A 90 -12.12 59.18 8.10
C CYS A 90 -13.35 59.62 7.29
N GLY A 91 -14.43 58.83 7.23
CA GLY A 91 -15.65 59.20 6.50
C GLY A 91 -15.58 59.06 4.97
N GLU A 92 -14.38 58.81 4.41
CA GLU A 92 -14.18 58.84 2.96
C GLU A 92 -14.68 57.56 2.24
N LYS A 93 -15.17 57.75 1.01
CA LYS A 93 -15.65 56.66 0.14
C LYS A 93 -14.50 55.77 -0.33
N GLN A 94 -14.73 54.47 -0.33
CA GLN A 94 -13.76 53.48 -0.75
C GLN A 94 -13.89 53.18 -2.24
N PRO A 95 -12.79 53.19 -3.00
CA PRO A 95 -12.83 52.85 -4.40
C PRO A 95 -12.88 51.34 -4.64
N ALA A 96 -13.45 50.95 -5.78
CA ALA A 96 -13.35 49.58 -6.26
C ALA A 96 -11.98 49.33 -6.90
N ILE A 97 -11.17 48.48 -6.29
CA ILE A 97 -9.84 48.12 -6.79
C ILE A 97 -9.96 46.95 -7.78
N ARG A 98 -9.45 47.14 -9.00
CA ARG A 98 -9.37 46.10 -10.04
C ARG A 98 -7.92 45.83 -10.40
N LYS A 99 -7.61 44.57 -10.72
CA LYS A 99 -6.28 44.17 -11.23
C LYS A 99 -6.38 44.02 -12.74
N LYS A 100 -5.42 44.60 -13.47
CA LYS A 100 -5.21 44.33 -14.90
C LYS A 100 -3.71 44.08 -15.08
N ASN A 101 -3.35 42.87 -15.50
CA ASN A 101 -1.95 42.43 -15.64
C ASN A 101 -1.13 42.62 -14.34
N LEU A 102 -0.09 43.45 -14.38
CA LEU A 102 0.81 43.73 -13.26
C LEU A 102 0.44 45.00 -12.46
N THR A 103 -0.58 45.75 -12.88
CA THR A 103 -0.98 47.01 -12.26
C THR A 103 -2.36 46.91 -11.60
N LEU A 104 -2.59 47.80 -10.63
CA LEU A 104 -3.88 47.95 -9.94
C LEU A 104 -4.55 49.24 -10.38
N TYR A 105 -5.86 49.21 -10.56
CA TYR A 105 -6.68 50.35 -10.95
C TYR A 105 -7.76 50.61 -9.91
N VAL A 106 -8.06 51.88 -9.71
CA VAL A 106 -9.02 52.42 -8.75
C VAL A 106 -10.20 52.99 -9.52
N GLN A 107 -11.41 52.67 -9.08
CA GLN A 107 -12.65 53.22 -9.63
C GLN A 107 -13.53 53.71 -8.49
N PHE A 108 -13.74 55.02 -8.39
CA PHE A 108 -14.70 55.60 -7.46
C PHE A 108 -16.11 55.54 -8.06
N LYS A 109 -17.11 55.17 -7.26
CA LYS A 109 -18.53 55.26 -7.64
C LYS A 109 -19.11 56.55 -7.07
N GLN A 110 -19.58 57.47 -7.90
CA GLN A 110 -20.31 58.65 -7.42
C GLN A 110 -21.74 58.28 -6.96
N ALA A 111 -22.28 59.07 -6.03
CA ALA A 111 -23.70 59.06 -5.68
C ALA A 111 -24.38 60.18 -6.48
N ASN A 112 -25.46 59.84 -7.20
CA ASN A 112 -26.24 60.78 -7.99
C ASN A 112 -26.83 61.87 -7.10
N HIS A 113 -26.38 63.11 -7.26
CA HIS A 113 -27.16 64.29 -6.90
C HIS A 113 -27.16 65.24 -8.11
N ASN A 114 -28.35 65.44 -8.65
CA ASN A 114 -28.72 66.28 -9.81
C ASN A 114 -28.47 65.64 -11.19
N GLY A 115 -29.57 65.39 -11.89
CA GLY A 115 -29.63 64.73 -13.20
C GLY A 115 -29.21 65.64 -14.35
N GLU A 116 -27.91 65.89 -14.47
CA GLU A 116 -27.27 66.27 -15.72
C GLU A 116 -26.12 65.29 -16.02
N ASP A 117 -25.96 64.92 -17.29
CA ASP A 117 -25.04 63.89 -17.78
C ASP A 117 -23.58 64.13 -17.35
N GLY A 118 -23.22 63.57 -16.19
CA GLY A 118 -21.88 63.53 -15.65
C GLY A 118 -21.06 62.39 -16.26
N LYS A 119 -20.04 62.76 -17.03
CA LYS A 119 -18.97 61.91 -17.59
C LYS A 119 -18.61 60.73 -16.66
N GLN A 120 -18.50 59.53 -17.24
CA GLN A 120 -17.75 58.43 -16.62
C GLN A 120 -16.27 58.86 -16.43
N GLU A 121 -15.92 59.44 -15.30
CA GLU A 121 -14.51 59.56 -14.88
C GLU A 121 -14.17 58.42 -13.93
N GLY A 122 -12.97 57.85 -13.89
CA GLY A 122 -11.79 57.86 -14.74
C GLY A 122 -10.94 56.74 -14.12
N LYS A 123 -10.53 55.72 -14.89
CA LYS A 123 -9.74 54.62 -14.33
C LYS A 123 -8.38 55.17 -13.89
N GLN A 124 -8.19 55.39 -12.59
CA GLN A 124 -6.91 55.83 -12.05
C GLN A 124 -6.03 54.62 -11.76
N GLU A 125 -4.77 54.67 -12.17
CA GLU A 125 -3.79 53.63 -11.88
C GLU A 125 -3.12 53.87 -10.52
N LEU A 126 -2.98 52.81 -9.73
CA LEU A 126 -2.34 52.82 -8.43
C LEU A 126 -0.85 52.51 -8.58
N SER A 127 0.00 53.51 -8.32
CA SER A 127 1.45 53.28 -8.30
C SER A 127 1.84 52.43 -7.08
N PRO A 128 2.87 51.58 -7.20
CA PRO A 128 3.40 50.81 -6.06
C PRO A 128 3.83 51.71 -4.89
N SER A 129 4.32 52.92 -5.18
CA SER A 129 4.71 53.92 -4.16
C SER A 129 3.52 54.39 -3.32
N GLN A 130 2.37 54.65 -3.94
CA GLN A 130 1.13 55.02 -3.23
C GLN A 130 0.65 53.86 -2.35
N VAL A 131 0.66 52.63 -2.88
CA VAL A 131 0.29 51.44 -2.10
C VAL A 131 1.22 51.26 -0.90
N LEU A 132 2.53 51.42 -1.08
CA LEU A 132 3.50 51.27 -0.01
C LEU A 132 3.22 52.25 1.14
N GLN A 133 2.84 53.49 0.85
CA GLN A 133 2.48 54.47 1.88
C GLN A 133 1.23 54.06 2.66
N ILE A 134 0.21 53.52 1.98
CA ILE A 134 -1.00 53.00 2.63
C ILE A 134 -0.65 51.82 3.53
N LEU A 135 0.11 50.84 3.01
CA LEU A 135 0.46 49.63 3.75
C LEU A 135 1.30 49.94 5.00
N LYS A 136 2.22 50.91 4.93
CA LYS A 136 3.04 51.34 6.09
C LYS A 136 2.22 51.97 7.22
N LYS A 137 1.09 52.60 6.91
CA LYS A 137 0.22 53.25 7.89
C LYS A 137 -0.68 52.26 8.65
N ILE A 138 -0.74 50.99 8.25
CA ILE A 138 -1.52 49.95 8.93
C ILE A 138 -0.88 49.67 10.31
N SER A 139 -1.71 49.66 11.36
CA SER A 139 -1.27 49.33 12.72
C SER A 139 -0.98 47.84 12.89
N ASP A 140 -0.15 47.48 13.87
CA ASP A 140 0.15 46.06 14.15
C ASP A 140 -1.08 45.31 14.66
N GLU A 141 -1.97 45.99 15.40
CA GLU A 141 -3.25 45.45 15.86
C GLU A 141 -4.17 45.10 14.68
N ASP A 142 -4.28 45.98 13.68
CA ASP A 142 -5.07 45.73 12.47
C ASP A 142 -4.46 44.58 11.65
N CYS A 143 -3.13 44.48 11.60
CA CYS A 143 -2.43 43.36 10.97
C CYS A 143 -2.82 42.03 11.63
N GLU A 144 -2.75 41.94 12.95
CA GLU A 144 -3.09 40.72 13.69
C GLU A 144 -4.58 40.37 13.57
N ALA A 145 -5.44 41.39 13.62
CA ALA A 145 -6.89 41.23 13.46
C ALA A 145 -7.27 40.70 12.07
N MET A 146 -6.58 41.16 11.02
CA MET A 146 -6.71 40.61 9.67
C MET A 146 -6.15 39.18 9.54
N GLY A 147 -5.30 38.73 10.46
CA GLY A 147 -4.60 37.44 10.38
C GLY A 147 -3.26 37.50 9.62
N LEU A 148 -2.58 38.65 9.70
CA LEU A 148 -1.18 38.82 9.30
C LEU A 148 -0.29 38.84 10.56
N ASP A 149 1.01 38.60 10.38
CA ASP A 149 1.97 38.60 11.49
C ASP A 149 2.79 39.89 11.45
N PRO A 150 2.74 40.75 12.48
CA PRO A 150 3.48 42.01 12.49
C PRO A 150 5.00 41.81 12.59
N VAL A 151 5.48 40.67 13.11
CA VAL A 151 6.92 40.41 13.28
C VAL A 151 7.53 39.82 12.02
N PHE A 152 6.83 38.89 11.37
CA PHE A 152 7.40 38.10 10.26
C PHE A 152 6.79 38.40 8.89
N ALA A 153 5.64 39.07 8.81
CA ALA A 153 4.91 39.25 7.57
C ALA A 153 4.11 40.57 7.52
N ARG A 154 4.78 41.71 7.77
CA ARG A 154 4.11 43.01 7.63
C ARG A 154 3.65 43.26 6.18
N PRO A 155 2.48 43.88 5.97
CA PRO A 155 1.90 44.08 4.64
C PRO A 155 2.81 44.81 3.66
N GLU A 156 3.56 45.82 4.11
CA GLU A 156 4.43 46.64 3.27
C GLU A 156 5.60 45.85 2.66
N TRP A 157 6.03 44.74 3.29
CA TRP A 157 7.12 43.89 2.76
C TRP A 157 6.69 43.10 1.51
N MET A 158 5.40 43.09 1.17
CA MET A 158 4.92 42.53 -0.09
C MET A 158 5.28 43.39 -1.31
N ILE A 159 5.74 44.62 -1.08
CA ILE A 159 6.26 45.53 -2.10
C ILE A 159 7.79 45.56 -2.00
N LEU A 160 8.45 45.36 -3.13
CA LEU A 160 9.90 45.31 -3.21
C LEU A 160 10.46 46.72 -3.34
N THR A 161 11.20 47.16 -2.34
CA THR A 161 12.06 48.36 -2.40
C THR A 161 13.52 47.97 -2.60
N VAL A 162 13.93 46.89 -1.95
CA VAL A 162 15.26 46.29 -2.07
C VAL A 162 15.12 44.87 -2.63
N PHE A 163 15.77 44.61 -3.76
CA PHE A 163 15.73 43.32 -4.43
C PHE A 163 16.92 42.43 -4.00
N PRO A 164 16.67 41.22 -3.47
CA PRO A 164 17.74 40.31 -3.08
C PRO A 164 18.40 39.67 -4.31
N VAL A 165 19.73 39.69 -4.37
CA VAL A 165 20.50 39.05 -5.45
C VAL A 165 20.98 37.68 -4.95
N PRO A 166 20.54 36.57 -5.58
CA PRO A 166 21.02 35.25 -5.19
C PRO A 166 22.53 35.11 -5.47
N PRO A 167 23.29 34.40 -4.60
CA PRO A 167 24.72 34.23 -4.79
C PRO A 167 25.03 33.26 -5.95
N PRO A 168 26.27 33.22 -6.46
CA PRO A 168 26.68 32.35 -7.58
C PRO A 168 26.28 30.86 -7.47
N PRO A 169 26.28 30.20 -6.29
CA PRO A 169 25.83 28.80 -6.19
C PRO A 169 24.39 28.54 -6.65
N VAL A 170 23.51 29.56 -6.61
CA VAL A 170 22.13 29.47 -7.09
C VAL A 170 22.03 29.70 -8.61
N ARG A 171 23.01 30.42 -9.18
CA ARG A 171 23.10 30.85 -10.57
C ARG A 171 24.51 30.57 -11.13
N PRO A 172 24.88 29.29 -11.26
CA PRO A 172 26.25 28.91 -11.60
C PRO A 172 26.62 29.38 -13.01
N SER A 173 27.85 29.84 -13.17
CA SER A 173 28.44 30.08 -14.48
C SER A 173 29.12 28.82 -14.99
N ILE A 174 29.00 28.55 -16.29
CA ILE A 174 29.62 27.42 -16.97
C ILE A 174 30.72 27.98 -17.87
N LEU A 175 31.94 27.47 -17.70
CA LEU A 175 33.05 27.75 -18.61
C LEU A 175 33.03 26.71 -19.72
N VAL A 176 32.89 27.16 -20.96
CA VAL A 176 33.01 26.31 -22.16
C VAL A 176 34.37 26.61 -22.77
N ASP A 177 35.23 25.60 -22.82
CA ASP A 177 36.55 25.62 -23.48
C ASP A 177 37.49 26.78 -23.05
N GLY A 178 37.46 27.14 -21.76
CA GLY A 178 38.39 28.08 -21.13
C GLY A 178 38.27 29.57 -21.54
N THR A 179 37.60 29.86 -22.65
CA THR A 179 37.48 31.21 -23.24
C THR A 179 36.06 31.74 -23.24
N SER A 180 35.05 30.87 -23.41
CA SER A 180 33.65 31.28 -23.47
C SER A 180 32.93 31.05 -22.15
N ARG A 181 32.21 32.07 -21.67
CA ARG A 181 31.40 31.99 -20.44
C ARG A 181 29.92 31.86 -20.80
N GLY A 182 29.31 30.76 -20.38
CA GLY A 182 27.87 30.56 -20.36
C GLY A 182 27.32 30.92 -18.98
N GLU A 183 26.73 32.11 -18.85
CA GLU A 183 26.08 32.52 -17.60
C GLU A 183 24.69 31.89 -17.45
N ASP A 184 24.23 31.73 -16.21
CA ASP A 184 22.88 31.24 -15.92
C ASP A 184 21.78 32.23 -16.37
N ASP A 185 20.62 31.70 -16.75
CA ASP A 185 19.41 32.45 -17.11
C ASP A 185 19.03 33.54 -16.08
N LEU A 186 19.20 33.29 -14.78
CA LEU A 186 18.95 34.27 -13.73
C LEU A 186 19.95 35.42 -13.75
N THR A 187 21.22 35.15 -14.09
CA THR A 187 22.25 36.19 -14.22
C THR A 187 21.91 37.14 -15.35
N PHE A 188 21.51 36.63 -16.52
CA PHE A 188 21.05 37.48 -17.63
C PHE A 188 19.86 38.36 -17.22
N LYS A 189 18.90 37.78 -16.50
CA LYS A 189 17.72 38.52 -16.06
C LYS A 189 18.04 39.58 -15.00
N LEU A 190 18.97 39.31 -14.09
CA LEU A 190 19.48 40.30 -13.13
C LEU A 190 20.17 41.46 -13.85
N CYS A 191 20.95 41.19 -14.90
CA CYS A 191 21.55 42.25 -15.71
C CYS A 191 20.47 43.15 -16.35
N ASP A 192 19.38 42.58 -16.85
CA ASP A 192 18.26 43.36 -17.41
C ASP A 192 17.57 44.21 -16.32
N ILE A 193 17.39 43.67 -15.11
CA ILE A 193 16.85 44.42 -13.96
C ILE A 193 17.76 45.60 -13.62
N ILE A 194 19.08 45.38 -13.49
CA ILE A 194 20.04 46.44 -13.16
C ILE A 194 20.04 47.53 -14.25
N LYS A 195 20.03 47.15 -15.52
CA LYS A 195 19.95 48.09 -16.64
C LYS A 195 18.67 48.91 -16.56
N ALA A 196 17.50 48.27 -16.47
CA ALA A 196 16.22 48.97 -16.38
C ALA A 196 16.17 49.93 -15.16
N ASN A 197 16.75 49.50 -14.03
CA ASN A 197 16.82 50.32 -12.82
C ASN A 197 17.72 51.55 -12.99
N ALA A 198 18.92 51.39 -13.56
CA ALA A 198 19.85 52.48 -13.81
C ALA A 198 19.29 53.47 -14.86
N PHE A 199 18.61 52.97 -15.90
CA PHE A 199 17.93 53.83 -16.87
C PHE A 199 16.80 54.64 -16.24
N LEU A 200 16.01 54.03 -15.35
CA LEU A 200 14.95 54.72 -14.62
C LEU A 200 15.52 55.83 -13.72
N GLN A 201 16.59 55.55 -12.96
CA GLN A 201 17.27 56.58 -12.14
C GLN A 201 17.80 57.74 -12.97
N LYS A 202 18.40 57.44 -14.12
CA LYS A 202 18.91 58.47 -15.04
C LYS A 202 17.78 59.30 -15.65
N ALA A 203 16.69 58.66 -16.07
CA ALA A 203 15.52 59.36 -16.62
C ALA A 203 14.86 60.29 -15.58
N GLU A 204 14.85 59.91 -14.30
CA GLU A 204 14.39 60.76 -13.21
C GLU A 204 15.34 61.95 -12.96
N ALA A 205 16.65 61.71 -12.98
CA ALA A 205 17.65 62.77 -12.80
C ALA A 205 17.66 63.78 -13.96
N ASP A 206 17.46 63.32 -15.19
CA ASP A 206 17.45 64.15 -16.40
C ASP A 206 16.11 64.93 -16.60
N GLY A 207 15.13 64.77 -15.69
CA GLY A 207 13.86 65.50 -15.73
C GLY A 207 12.94 65.09 -16.89
N VAL A 208 12.98 63.82 -17.30
CA VAL A 208 12.18 63.29 -18.43
C VAL A 208 10.67 63.41 -18.13
N PRO A 209 9.80 63.67 -19.14
CA PRO A 209 8.35 63.74 -18.93
C PRO A 209 7.76 62.48 -18.26
N GLY A 210 6.79 62.70 -17.36
CA GLY A 210 6.24 61.66 -16.48
C GLY A 210 5.67 60.41 -17.18
N HIS A 211 5.15 60.52 -18.40
CA HIS A 211 4.69 59.35 -19.18
C HIS A 211 5.84 58.38 -19.49
N ARG A 212 7.01 58.89 -19.90
CA ARG A 212 8.16 58.04 -20.24
C ARG A 212 8.78 57.40 -19.00
N ILE A 213 8.78 58.11 -17.87
CA ILE A 213 9.19 57.54 -16.57
C ILE A 213 8.32 56.34 -16.23
N LYS A 214 7.01 56.43 -16.46
CA LYS A 214 6.07 55.33 -16.24
C LYS A 214 6.34 54.13 -17.15
N ASP A 215 6.66 54.34 -18.43
CA ASP A 215 7.03 53.26 -19.34
C ASP A 215 8.29 52.50 -18.85
N HIS A 216 9.26 53.23 -18.28
CA HIS A 216 10.46 52.64 -17.67
C HIS A 216 10.16 51.92 -16.34
N GLU A 217 9.23 52.44 -15.53
CA GLU A 217 8.74 51.78 -14.31
C GLU A 217 8.03 50.45 -14.65
N ASP A 218 7.19 50.44 -15.68
CA ASP A 218 6.50 49.23 -16.16
C ASP A 218 7.50 48.19 -16.69
N LEU A 219 8.57 48.62 -17.36
CA LEU A 219 9.64 47.74 -17.82
C LEU A 219 10.41 47.11 -16.65
N LEU A 220 10.74 47.89 -15.62
CA LEU A 220 11.38 47.38 -14.40
C LEU A 220 10.45 46.39 -13.68
N GLN A 221 9.17 46.72 -13.55
CA GLN A 221 8.14 45.86 -12.98
C GLN A 221 7.99 44.54 -13.76
N PHE A 222 8.07 44.58 -15.09
CA PHE A 222 8.05 43.40 -15.94
C PHE A 222 9.29 42.52 -15.72
N HIS A 223 10.49 43.10 -15.64
CA HIS A 223 11.72 42.32 -15.44
C HIS A 223 11.80 41.68 -14.05
N VAL A 224 11.40 42.40 -13.00
CA VAL A 224 11.31 41.84 -11.64
C VAL A 224 10.25 40.75 -11.57
N ALA A 225 9.08 40.94 -12.20
CA ALA A 225 8.03 39.92 -12.23
C ALA A 225 8.48 38.65 -12.97
N THR A 226 9.07 38.79 -14.15
CA THR A 226 9.51 37.66 -15.00
C THR A 226 10.74 36.93 -14.47
N PHE A 227 11.52 37.54 -13.55
CA PHE A 227 12.57 36.85 -12.81
C PHE A 227 12.01 35.80 -11.84
N VAL A 228 10.92 36.13 -11.16
CA VAL A 228 10.24 35.22 -10.21
C VAL A 228 9.36 34.23 -10.96
N ASP A 229 8.53 34.72 -11.89
CA ASP A 229 7.58 33.93 -12.65
C ASP A 229 7.47 34.41 -14.10
N ASN A 230 7.90 33.58 -15.05
CA ASN A 230 7.86 33.89 -16.48
C ASN A 230 6.59 33.38 -17.19
N GLU A 231 5.70 32.67 -16.48
CA GLU A 231 4.48 32.08 -17.03
C GLU A 231 3.23 32.88 -16.62
N ILE A 232 3.35 34.21 -16.59
CA ILE A 232 2.25 35.10 -16.20
C ILE A 232 1.21 35.18 -17.34
N SER A 233 -0.04 34.84 -17.04
CA SER A 233 -1.14 34.91 -18.01
C SER A 233 -1.38 36.34 -18.49
N GLY A 234 -1.47 36.54 -19.81
CA GLY A 234 -1.74 37.85 -20.43
C GLY A 234 -0.52 38.76 -20.61
N MET A 235 0.69 38.29 -20.27
CA MET A 235 1.95 39.01 -20.50
C MET A 235 2.86 38.22 -21.47
N PRO A 236 3.69 38.91 -22.28
CA PRO A 236 4.69 38.25 -23.10
C PRO A 236 5.75 37.58 -22.23
N ARG A 237 6.23 36.40 -22.65
CA ARG A 237 7.29 35.69 -21.94
C ARG A 237 8.63 36.36 -22.20
N ALA A 238 9.45 36.51 -21.16
CA ALA A 238 10.84 36.93 -21.32
C ALA A 238 11.63 35.79 -21.98
N MET A 239 12.20 36.08 -23.14
CA MET A 239 12.99 35.15 -23.94
C MET A 239 14.46 35.54 -23.92
N GLN A 240 15.33 34.54 -24.06
CA GLN A 240 16.75 34.74 -24.35
C GLN A 240 16.90 35.16 -25.83
N ARG A 241 18.10 35.60 -26.23
CA ARG A 241 18.43 35.94 -27.64
C ARG A 241 18.13 34.81 -28.64
N SER A 242 18.11 33.56 -28.17
CA SER A 242 17.78 32.37 -28.96
C SER A 242 16.28 32.09 -29.13
N GLY A 243 15.40 32.92 -28.58
CA GLY A 243 13.94 32.69 -28.56
C GLY A 243 13.47 31.71 -27.48
N ARG A 244 14.39 31.06 -26.75
CA ARG A 244 14.06 30.19 -25.62
C ARG A 244 13.54 31.02 -24.43
N PRO A 245 12.41 30.66 -23.79
CA PRO A 245 11.97 31.31 -22.56
C PRO A 245 12.99 31.14 -21.42
N ILE A 246 13.25 32.22 -20.68
CA ILE A 246 14.14 32.21 -19.52
C ILE A 246 13.54 31.38 -18.39
N LYS A 247 14.35 30.51 -17.76
CA LYS A 247 13.93 29.73 -16.58
C LYS A 247 13.95 30.56 -15.30
N ALA A 248 12.78 31.12 -14.96
CA ALA A 248 12.51 31.83 -13.71
C ALA A 248 12.61 30.94 -12.46
N ILE A 249 12.65 31.54 -11.27
CA ILE A 249 12.76 30.82 -9.99
C ILE A 249 11.58 29.85 -9.78
N ARG A 250 10.34 30.28 -10.05
CA ARG A 250 9.15 29.44 -9.84
C ARG A 250 9.17 28.15 -10.67
N SER A 251 9.62 28.22 -11.92
CA SER A 251 9.69 27.06 -12.81
C SER A 251 10.82 26.09 -12.42
N ARG A 252 11.89 26.57 -11.77
CA ARG A 252 12.94 25.71 -11.19
C ARG A 252 12.43 24.89 -9.99
N LEU A 253 11.46 25.41 -9.24
CA LEU A 253 10.91 24.74 -8.05
C LEU A 253 9.75 23.79 -8.38
N LYS A 254 8.87 24.19 -9.30
CA LYS A 254 7.66 23.45 -9.68
C LYS A 254 7.97 22.34 -10.69
N GLY A 255 7.12 21.30 -10.71
CA GLY A 255 7.11 20.27 -11.76
C GLY A 255 7.70 18.94 -11.32
N LYS A 256 7.76 17.98 -12.26
CA LYS A 256 8.31 16.64 -11.97
C LYS A 256 9.84 16.68 -11.82
N GLU A 257 10.50 17.45 -12.68
CA GLU A 257 11.96 17.69 -12.67
C GLU A 257 12.36 18.93 -11.86
N GLY A 258 11.38 19.64 -11.29
CA GLY A 258 11.66 20.78 -10.42
C GLY A 258 12.34 20.34 -9.11
N ARG A 259 13.09 21.24 -8.48
CA ARG A 259 13.93 20.95 -7.31
C ARG A 259 13.20 20.23 -6.18
N LEU A 260 11.95 20.61 -5.89
CA LEU A 260 11.18 19.99 -4.82
C LEU A 260 10.99 18.48 -5.05
N ARG A 261 10.55 18.07 -6.25
CA ARG A 261 10.29 16.66 -6.53
C ARG A 261 11.53 15.91 -7.03
N GLY A 262 12.32 16.51 -7.90
CA GLY A 262 13.43 15.87 -8.61
C GLY A 262 14.79 15.92 -7.90
N ASN A 263 14.92 16.65 -6.79
CA ASN A 263 16.17 16.70 -6.02
C ASN A 263 15.96 16.45 -4.52
N LEU A 264 14.84 16.91 -3.93
CA LEU A 264 14.57 16.70 -2.51
C LEU A 264 13.81 15.38 -2.27
N MET A 265 12.69 15.17 -2.98
CA MET A 265 11.89 13.95 -2.79
C MET A 265 12.46 12.71 -3.46
N GLY A 266 13.12 12.87 -4.61
CA GLY A 266 13.81 11.79 -5.30
C GLY A 266 15.10 12.34 -5.87
N LYS A 267 16.21 11.67 -5.62
CA LYS A 267 17.55 12.04 -6.12
C LYS A 267 18.24 10.82 -6.71
N ARG A 268 19.21 11.06 -7.59
CA ARG A 268 20.18 10.02 -7.93
C ARG A 268 21.04 9.76 -6.70
N VAL A 269 21.37 8.50 -6.46
CA VAL A 269 22.10 8.05 -5.28
C VAL A 269 23.32 7.26 -5.69
N ASP A 270 24.42 7.50 -4.97
CA ASP A 270 25.64 6.70 -5.09
C ASP A 270 25.46 5.32 -4.43
N PHE A 271 26.47 4.45 -4.55
CA PHE A 271 26.47 3.09 -3.98
C PHE A 271 25.26 2.24 -4.37
N SER A 272 24.83 2.39 -5.63
CA SER A 272 23.75 1.63 -6.23
C SER A 272 24.17 0.99 -7.55
N ALA A 273 23.53 -0.11 -7.91
CA ALA A 273 23.71 -0.79 -9.18
C ALA A 273 22.37 -1.27 -9.75
N ARG A 274 22.32 -1.48 -11.06
CA ARG A 274 21.16 -1.98 -11.79
C ARG A 274 21.62 -2.96 -12.86
N THR A 275 20.95 -4.10 -12.96
CA THR A 275 21.12 -5.06 -14.07
C THR A 275 19.86 -5.92 -14.20
N VAL A 276 19.81 -6.71 -15.26
CA VAL A 276 18.74 -7.69 -15.55
C VAL A 276 18.70 -8.76 -14.47
N ILE A 277 17.51 -9.23 -14.13
CA ILE A 277 17.29 -10.30 -13.16
C ILE A 277 17.15 -11.68 -13.82
N THR A 278 17.46 -12.73 -13.05
CA THR A 278 17.30 -14.13 -13.45
C THR A 278 16.88 -14.96 -12.24
N GLY A 279 16.05 -15.99 -12.44
CA GLY A 279 15.66 -16.91 -11.39
C GLY A 279 16.77 -17.91 -11.06
N ASP A 280 17.01 -18.16 -9.77
CA ASP A 280 17.92 -19.21 -9.32
C ASP A 280 17.28 -19.99 -8.14
N PRO A 281 16.90 -21.27 -8.34
CA PRO A 281 16.24 -22.06 -7.30
C PRO A 281 17.18 -22.53 -6.18
N ASN A 282 18.51 -22.40 -6.35
CA ASN A 282 19.49 -22.85 -5.35
C ASN A 282 19.83 -21.76 -4.33
N LEU A 283 19.41 -20.52 -4.56
CA LEU A 283 19.57 -19.43 -3.61
C LEU A 283 18.49 -19.50 -2.53
N SER A 284 18.86 -19.16 -1.30
CA SER A 284 17.87 -18.92 -0.24
C SER A 284 16.98 -17.72 -0.60
N ILE A 285 15.75 -17.68 -0.09
CA ILE A 285 14.84 -16.54 -0.33
C ILE A 285 15.40 -15.18 0.10
N ASP A 286 16.26 -15.14 1.12
CA ASP A 286 16.89 -13.91 1.62
C ASP A 286 18.20 -13.59 0.92
N GLN A 287 18.60 -14.33 -0.12
CA GLN A 287 19.84 -14.14 -0.84
C GLN A 287 19.60 -13.56 -2.24
N VAL A 288 20.53 -12.70 -2.65
CA VAL A 288 20.61 -12.19 -4.02
C VAL A 288 21.98 -12.47 -4.61
N GLY A 289 21.99 -13.06 -5.80
CA GLY A 289 23.18 -13.27 -6.60
C GLY A 289 23.69 -11.95 -7.16
N VAL A 290 24.88 -11.52 -6.76
CA VAL A 290 25.50 -10.28 -7.23
C VAL A 290 26.68 -10.61 -8.15
N PRO A 291 26.70 -10.08 -9.39
CA PRO A 291 27.85 -10.18 -10.29
C PRO A 291 29.16 -9.71 -9.68
N ARG A 292 30.26 -10.46 -9.92
CA ARG A 292 31.62 -10.04 -9.53
C ARG A 292 32.01 -8.65 -10.03
N SER A 293 31.52 -8.23 -11.20
CA SER A 293 31.76 -6.89 -11.75
C SER A 293 31.15 -5.79 -10.87
N ILE A 294 29.94 -6.02 -10.36
CA ILE A 294 29.23 -5.10 -9.47
C ILE A 294 29.86 -5.14 -8.07
N ALA A 295 30.14 -6.34 -7.53
CA ALA A 295 30.73 -6.51 -6.21
C ALA A 295 32.12 -5.86 -6.07
N ARG A 296 32.94 -5.90 -7.13
CA ARG A 296 34.22 -5.16 -7.19
C ARG A 296 34.03 -3.65 -7.28
N ASN A 297 32.91 -3.17 -7.82
CA ASN A 297 32.72 -1.74 -7.99
C ASN A 297 32.16 -1.06 -6.74
N LEU A 298 31.18 -1.69 -6.10
CA LEU A 298 30.52 -1.18 -4.91
C LEU A 298 31.36 -1.49 -3.67
N THR A 299 31.46 -0.51 -2.77
CA THR A 299 32.24 -0.64 -1.54
C THR A 299 31.39 -0.48 -0.30
N TYR A 300 31.91 -1.04 0.78
CA TYR A 300 31.41 -0.88 2.14
C TYR A 300 32.54 -0.33 3.02
N PRO A 301 32.34 0.81 3.72
CA PRO A 301 33.34 1.39 4.60
C PRO A 301 33.36 0.62 5.91
N GLU A 302 34.40 -0.19 6.12
CA GLU A 302 34.59 -0.96 7.34
C GLU A 302 35.68 -0.31 8.21
N ILE A 303 35.36 -0.08 9.48
CA ILE A 303 36.30 0.47 10.46
C ILE A 303 37.28 -0.63 10.87
N VAL A 304 38.57 -0.30 10.89
CA VAL A 304 39.63 -1.20 11.34
C VAL A 304 39.56 -1.35 12.85
N THR A 305 39.34 -2.58 13.28
CA THR A 305 39.26 -3.02 14.67
C THR A 305 40.24 -4.17 14.92
N PRO A 306 40.53 -4.51 16.18
CA PRO A 306 41.37 -5.68 16.48
C PRO A 306 40.85 -6.99 15.87
N TYR A 307 39.55 -7.12 15.66
CA TYR A 307 38.92 -8.35 15.14
C TYR A 307 39.11 -8.53 13.63
N ASN A 308 39.12 -7.44 12.85
CA ASN A 308 39.11 -7.50 11.39
C ASN A 308 40.41 -7.00 10.76
N ILE A 309 41.38 -6.47 11.51
CA ILE A 309 42.63 -5.91 10.97
C ILE A 309 43.36 -6.87 10.03
N ASN A 310 43.46 -8.16 10.39
CA ASN A 310 44.11 -9.17 9.54
C ASN A 310 43.36 -9.37 8.22
N LYS A 311 42.03 -9.49 8.28
CA LYS A 311 41.17 -9.62 7.09
C LYS A 311 41.28 -8.38 6.20
N LEU A 312 41.19 -7.18 6.78
CA LEU A 312 41.24 -5.92 6.04
C LEU A 312 42.63 -5.69 5.42
N GLN A 313 43.70 -6.05 6.10
CA GLN A 313 45.06 -5.97 5.57
C GLN A 313 45.23 -6.84 4.32
N GLU A 314 44.67 -8.06 4.31
CA GLU A 314 44.65 -8.94 3.15
C GLU A 314 43.84 -8.35 1.99
N LEU A 315 42.67 -7.76 2.27
CA LEU A 315 41.85 -7.10 1.24
C LEU A 315 42.56 -5.89 0.60
N VAL A 316 43.28 -5.11 1.41
CA VAL A 316 44.11 -4.00 0.93
C VAL A 316 45.26 -4.51 0.07
N HIS A 317 45.89 -5.63 0.46
CA HIS A 317 46.95 -6.27 -0.31
C HIS A 317 46.46 -6.77 -1.68
N ASN A 318 45.28 -7.39 -1.73
CA ASN A 318 44.63 -7.84 -2.97
C ASN A 318 44.26 -6.67 -3.90
N GLY A 319 44.04 -5.48 -3.31
CA GLY A 319 43.74 -4.25 -4.04
C GLY A 319 42.38 -4.25 -4.75
N PRO A 320 42.18 -3.32 -5.72
CA PRO A 320 40.87 -3.05 -6.30
C PRO A 320 40.50 -3.96 -7.49
N THR A 321 41.43 -4.74 -8.03
CA THR A 321 41.21 -5.57 -9.24
C THR A 321 40.74 -6.99 -8.92
N GLN A 322 41.23 -7.56 -7.81
CA GLN A 322 40.86 -8.88 -7.32
C GLN A 322 39.68 -8.80 -6.35
N HIS A 323 38.83 -9.82 -6.35
CA HIS A 323 37.78 -9.99 -5.35
C HIS A 323 38.03 -11.31 -4.60
N PRO A 324 38.02 -11.32 -3.27
CA PRO A 324 37.80 -10.18 -2.34
C PRO A 324 38.97 -9.17 -2.32
N GLY A 325 38.67 -7.86 -2.22
CA GLY A 325 39.67 -6.78 -2.24
C GLY A 325 39.13 -5.45 -1.71
N ALA A 326 39.87 -4.35 -1.88
CA ALA A 326 39.49 -3.01 -1.42
C ALA A 326 39.90 -1.91 -2.41
N LYS A 327 39.23 -0.76 -2.37
CA LYS A 327 39.51 0.38 -3.25
C LYS A 327 40.22 1.54 -2.58
N TYR A 328 39.79 1.91 -1.37
CA TYR A 328 40.30 3.08 -0.68
C TYR A 328 40.59 2.76 0.78
N VAL A 329 41.55 3.47 1.35
CA VAL A 329 41.81 3.53 2.78
C VAL A 329 41.72 4.99 3.21
N ILE A 330 40.93 5.27 4.24
CA ILE A 330 40.75 6.60 4.81
C ILE A 330 41.43 6.60 6.16
N ARG A 331 42.40 7.51 6.33
CA ARG A 331 43.11 7.70 7.60
C ARG A 331 42.29 8.57 8.55
N ASP A 332 42.69 8.61 9.82
CA ASP A 332 42.02 9.44 10.85
C ASP A 332 41.99 10.94 10.49
N ASN A 333 42.98 11.41 9.73
CA ASN A 333 43.05 12.79 9.24
C ASN A 333 42.01 13.11 8.14
N GLY A 334 41.28 12.11 7.65
CA GLY A 334 40.35 12.23 6.52
C GLY A 334 41.00 12.05 5.14
N ASP A 335 42.32 11.83 5.08
CA ASP A 335 43.04 11.58 3.84
C ASP A 335 42.61 10.25 3.21
N ARG A 336 42.04 10.33 2.00
CA ARG A 336 41.58 9.17 1.23
C ARG A 336 42.68 8.71 0.28
N VAL A 337 43.18 7.52 0.55
CA VAL A 337 44.28 6.85 -0.14
C VAL A 337 43.70 5.88 -1.17
N ASP A 338 43.93 6.13 -2.46
CA ASP A 338 43.44 5.28 -3.57
C ASP A 338 44.42 4.14 -3.88
N LEU A 339 43.97 2.91 -3.68
CA LEU A 339 44.80 1.71 -3.82
C LEU A 339 45.16 1.40 -5.28
N ARG A 340 44.50 2.02 -6.27
CA ARG A 340 44.84 1.85 -7.70
C ARG A 340 46.22 2.41 -8.04
N PHE A 341 46.62 3.51 -7.40
CA PHE A 341 47.84 4.25 -7.76
C PHE A 341 49.05 3.89 -6.89
N ILE A 342 48.83 3.22 -5.76
CA ILE A 342 49.89 2.88 -4.80
C ILE A 342 50.59 1.56 -5.17
N GLY A 343 49.93 0.72 -5.99
CA GLY A 343 50.45 -0.54 -6.48
C GLY A 343 50.62 -1.61 -5.37
N ALA A 344 50.88 -2.85 -5.78
CA ALA A 344 51.07 -4.00 -4.87
C ALA A 344 52.34 -3.91 -3.98
N LYS A 345 53.16 -2.86 -4.14
CA LYS A 345 54.44 -2.66 -3.41
C LYS A 345 54.31 -1.71 -2.21
N GLY A 346 53.21 -0.98 -2.08
CA GLY A 346 52.94 -0.15 -0.92
C GLY A 346 52.41 -0.99 0.23
N ASN A 347 53.28 -1.48 1.11
CA ASN A 347 52.89 -2.21 2.31
C ASN A 347 52.26 -1.21 3.32
N LEU A 348 51.02 -0.81 3.07
CA LEU A 348 50.29 0.13 3.92
C LEU A 348 49.86 -0.61 5.19
N GLY A 349 50.59 -0.43 6.28
CA GLY A 349 50.18 -0.95 7.58
C GLY A 349 48.92 -0.24 8.05
N LEU A 350 47.82 -0.98 8.21
CA LEU A 350 46.57 -0.45 8.75
C LEU A 350 46.72 -0.16 10.25
N GLN A 351 46.09 0.94 10.70
CA GLN A 351 45.99 1.30 12.11
C GLN A 351 44.53 1.19 12.58
N TYR A 352 44.34 0.99 13.88
CA TYR A 352 43.00 0.97 14.47
C TYR A 352 42.34 2.35 14.34
N GLY A 353 41.05 2.37 13.96
CA GLY A 353 40.30 3.59 13.72
C GLY A 353 40.23 4.02 12.24
N TRP A 354 41.16 3.56 11.40
CA TRP A 354 41.11 3.83 9.96
C TRP A 354 39.89 3.15 9.32
N ILE A 355 39.47 3.63 8.16
CA ILE A 355 38.34 3.08 7.41
C ILE A 355 38.85 2.48 6.11
N VAL A 356 38.51 1.23 5.86
CA VAL A 356 38.81 0.55 4.59
C VAL A 356 37.52 0.42 3.80
N GLU A 357 37.48 1.03 2.61
CA GLU A 357 36.40 0.83 1.64
C GLU A 357 36.65 -0.47 0.87
N ARG A 358 36.22 -1.59 1.46
CA ARG A 358 36.35 -2.92 0.86
C ARG A 358 35.26 -3.17 -0.18
N HIS A 359 35.50 -4.10 -1.09
CA HIS A 359 34.48 -4.64 -1.99
C HIS A 359 33.32 -5.28 -1.21
N LEU A 360 32.16 -5.35 -1.85
CA LEU A 360 31.01 -6.11 -1.34
C LEU A 360 31.37 -7.60 -1.28
N ASP A 361 31.05 -8.26 -0.17
CA ASP A 361 31.41 -9.65 0.13
C ASP A 361 30.15 -10.49 0.42
N ASP A 362 30.31 -11.81 0.45
CA ASP A 362 29.23 -12.74 0.79
C ASP A 362 28.65 -12.44 2.18
N GLY A 363 27.32 -12.41 2.27
CA GLY A 363 26.60 -12.15 3.52
C GLY A 363 26.40 -10.67 3.87
N ASP A 364 26.93 -9.73 3.07
CA ASP A 364 26.59 -8.32 3.22
C ASP A 364 25.10 -8.08 2.96
N VAL A 365 24.50 -7.14 3.69
CA VAL A 365 23.07 -6.82 3.60
C VAL A 365 22.88 -5.64 2.65
N ILE A 366 21.97 -5.78 1.70
CA ILE A 366 21.65 -4.77 0.67
C ILE A 366 20.14 -4.61 0.56
N ILE A 367 19.68 -3.44 0.11
CA ILE A 367 18.28 -3.23 -0.27
C ILE A 367 18.14 -3.51 -1.76
N PHE A 368 17.14 -4.29 -2.12
CA PHE A 368 16.82 -4.63 -3.50
C PHE A 368 15.40 -4.18 -3.84
N ASN A 369 15.23 -3.53 -4.99
CA ASN A 369 13.94 -2.98 -5.40
C ASN A 369 13.65 -3.08 -6.89
N ARG A 370 12.36 -3.29 -7.20
CA ARG A 370 11.80 -3.17 -8.55
C ARG A 370 10.98 -1.89 -8.64
N GLN A 371 11.13 -1.17 -9.76
CA GLN A 371 10.34 0.01 -10.08
C GLN A 371 9.20 -0.37 -11.04
N PRO A 372 7.97 0.16 -10.87
CA PRO A 372 7.53 1.08 -9.81
C PRO A 372 7.37 0.38 -8.45
N SER A 373 7.78 1.05 -7.37
CA SER A 373 7.67 0.51 -6.01
C SER A 373 6.35 0.95 -5.38
N LEU A 374 5.34 0.08 -5.47
CA LEU A 374 3.95 0.37 -5.07
C LEU A 374 3.67 -0.04 -3.62
N HIS A 375 4.35 -1.05 -3.13
CA HIS A 375 4.14 -1.59 -1.78
C HIS A 375 5.46 -1.63 -1.00
N LYS A 376 5.40 -1.72 0.33
CA LYS A 376 6.58 -1.88 1.20
C LYS A 376 7.49 -3.01 0.74
N MET A 377 6.90 -4.15 0.35
CA MET A 377 7.60 -5.35 -0.13
C MET A 377 8.26 -5.18 -1.51
N SER A 378 8.00 -4.08 -2.23
CA SER A 378 8.75 -3.75 -3.45
C SER A 378 10.18 -3.27 -3.16
N MET A 379 10.52 -3.07 -1.88
CA MET A 379 11.88 -2.79 -1.39
C MET A 379 12.18 -3.69 -0.17
N MET A 380 13.04 -4.68 -0.33
CA MET A 380 13.38 -5.62 0.75
C MET A 380 14.89 -5.79 0.90
N GLY A 381 15.31 -6.16 2.11
CA GLY A 381 16.69 -6.49 2.45
C GLY A 381 17.04 -7.91 2.03
N HIS A 382 18.17 -8.07 1.34
CA HIS A 382 18.76 -9.35 0.95
C HIS A 382 20.21 -9.44 1.41
N LYS A 383 20.71 -10.67 1.51
CA LYS A 383 22.11 -11.01 1.70
C LYS A 383 22.77 -11.23 0.35
N VAL A 384 23.94 -10.65 0.18
CA VAL A 384 24.74 -10.78 -1.04
C VAL A 384 25.30 -12.19 -1.13
N LYS A 385 25.19 -12.77 -2.32
CA LYS A 385 25.97 -13.94 -2.74
C LYS A 385 26.70 -13.59 -4.03
N VAL A 386 28.01 -13.45 -3.98
CA VAL A 386 28.82 -13.06 -5.14
C VAL A 386 28.91 -14.23 -6.10
N MET A 387 28.44 -14.03 -7.33
CA MET A 387 28.36 -15.06 -8.35
C MET A 387 29.00 -14.60 -9.68
N PRO A 388 29.43 -15.55 -10.54
CA PRO A 388 29.87 -15.24 -11.89
C PRO A 388 28.71 -14.70 -12.75
N TYR A 389 29.04 -14.26 -13.97
CA TYR A 389 28.11 -13.64 -14.93
C TYR A 389 27.63 -12.25 -14.50
N SER A 390 26.69 -11.67 -15.27
CA SER A 390 26.36 -10.23 -15.23
C SER A 390 24.94 -9.90 -14.80
N THR A 391 24.12 -10.89 -14.43
CA THR A 391 22.73 -10.70 -13.99
C THR A 391 22.58 -10.82 -12.48
N PHE A 392 21.59 -10.11 -11.92
CA PHE A 392 21.17 -10.36 -10.56
C PHE A 392 20.37 -11.67 -10.51
N ARG A 393 20.62 -12.49 -9.50
CA ARG A 393 19.86 -13.74 -9.33
C ARG A 393 19.02 -13.70 -8.06
N LEU A 394 17.77 -14.11 -8.15
CA LEU A 394 16.90 -14.19 -6.98
C LEU A 394 16.11 -15.49 -6.97
N ASN A 395 15.66 -15.84 -5.77
CA ASN A 395 14.78 -16.97 -5.55
C ASN A 395 13.38 -16.73 -6.17
N LEU A 396 12.79 -17.77 -6.77
CA LEU A 396 11.51 -17.69 -7.46
C LEU A 396 10.34 -17.30 -6.55
N SER A 397 10.34 -17.69 -5.28
CA SER A 397 9.26 -17.32 -4.33
C SER A 397 9.21 -15.81 -4.02
N VAL A 398 10.29 -15.08 -4.30
CA VAL A 398 10.38 -13.62 -4.07
C VAL A 398 9.95 -12.82 -5.31
N THR A 399 9.67 -13.47 -6.44
CA THR A 399 9.16 -12.80 -7.66
C THR A 399 7.79 -12.15 -7.43
N SER A 400 6.93 -12.78 -6.62
CA SER A 400 5.57 -12.31 -6.36
C SER A 400 5.51 -10.93 -5.69
N PRO A 401 6.21 -10.65 -4.57
CA PRO A 401 6.20 -9.32 -3.94
C PRO A 401 6.84 -8.21 -4.81
N TYR A 402 7.79 -8.55 -5.68
CA TYR A 402 8.34 -7.59 -6.64
C TYR A 402 7.47 -7.40 -7.88
N ASN A 403 6.47 -8.26 -8.08
CA ASN A 403 5.72 -8.41 -9.33
C ASN A 403 6.66 -8.51 -10.55
N ALA A 404 7.75 -9.27 -10.38
CA ALA A 404 8.84 -9.38 -11.33
C ALA A 404 8.73 -10.65 -12.16
N ASP A 405 9.11 -10.56 -13.43
CA ASP A 405 9.33 -11.70 -14.31
C ASP A 405 10.78 -11.70 -14.83
N PHE A 406 11.11 -12.66 -15.70
CA PHE A 406 12.48 -12.86 -16.19
C PHE A 406 12.58 -12.67 -17.71
N ASP A 407 11.75 -11.79 -18.28
CA ASP A 407 11.68 -11.53 -19.73
C ASP A 407 12.57 -10.35 -20.20
N GLY A 408 13.33 -9.75 -19.28
CA GLY A 408 14.15 -8.55 -19.52
C GLY A 408 14.08 -7.52 -18.40
N ASP A 409 13.28 -7.77 -17.37
CA ASP A 409 13.17 -6.97 -16.16
C ASP A 409 14.53 -6.62 -15.54
N GLU A 410 14.64 -5.37 -15.09
CA GLU A 410 15.81 -4.86 -14.39
C GLU A 410 15.43 -4.41 -12.97
N MET A 411 16.29 -4.72 -12.00
CA MET A 411 16.11 -4.30 -10.62
C MET A 411 17.32 -3.50 -10.13
N ASN A 412 17.06 -2.64 -9.15
CA ASN A 412 18.06 -1.80 -8.54
C ASN A 412 18.50 -2.39 -7.20
N MET A 413 19.76 -2.20 -6.87
CA MET A 413 20.39 -2.58 -5.62
C MET A 413 21.01 -1.35 -4.96
N HIS A 414 20.86 -1.23 -3.64
CA HIS A 414 21.42 -0.16 -2.82
C HIS A 414 22.21 -0.74 -1.65
N VAL A 415 23.46 -0.31 -1.48
CA VAL A 415 24.35 -0.80 -0.43
C VAL A 415 24.35 0.17 0.76
N PRO A 416 23.93 -0.24 1.97
CA PRO A 416 23.98 0.60 3.15
C PRO A 416 25.44 0.90 3.52
N GLN A 417 25.73 2.16 3.83
CA GLN A 417 27.10 2.60 4.13
C GLN A 417 27.37 2.65 5.65
N SER A 418 26.36 2.88 6.49
CA SER A 418 26.51 2.89 7.95
C SER A 418 26.13 1.53 8.57
N LEU A 419 26.73 1.22 9.72
CA LEU A 419 26.36 0.04 10.52
C LEU A 419 24.92 0.14 11.03
N GLU A 420 24.46 1.34 11.39
CA GLU A 420 23.08 1.59 11.82
C GLU A 420 22.07 1.27 10.71
N ALA A 421 22.30 1.75 9.48
CA ALA A 421 21.44 1.45 8.34
C ALA A 421 21.48 -0.05 7.99
N LYS A 422 22.64 -0.70 8.12
CA LYS A 422 22.77 -2.16 7.95
C LYS A 422 21.91 -2.91 8.97
N ALA A 423 21.92 -2.47 10.24
CA ALA A 423 21.09 -3.05 11.29
C ALA A 423 19.59 -2.80 11.05
N GLU A 424 19.21 -1.59 10.64
CA GLU A 424 17.83 -1.23 10.29
C GLU A 424 17.27 -2.16 9.21
N ILE A 425 18.03 -2.36 8.12
CA ILE A 425 17.60 -3.26 7.04
C ILE A 425 17.48 -4.69 7.56
N GLN A 426 18.47 -5.15 8.34
CA GLN A 426 18.51 -6.51 8.87
C GLN A 426 17.32 -6.82 9.79
N GLN A 427 16.89 -5.87 10.62
CA GLN A 427 15.86 -6.06 11.64
C GLN A 427 14.46 -5.66 11.20
N LEU A 428 14.31 -4.82 10.16
CA LEU A 428 12.99 -4.34 9.72
C LEU A 428 12.63 -4.82 8.31
N CYS A 429 13.57 -4.78 7.37
CA CYS A 429 13.27 -4.88 5.94
C CYS A 429 13.68 -6.21 5.31
N MET A 430 14.33 -7.12 6.03
CA MET A 430 14.77 -8.41 5.49
C MET A 430 13.59 -9.23 4.95
N VAL A 431 13.83 -9.93 3.83
CA VAL A 431 12.82 -10.76 3.15
C VAL A 431 12.03 -11.69 4.10
N PRO A 432 12.65 -12.44 5.04
CA PRO A 432 11.91 -13.34 5.92
C PRO A 432 10.90 -12.64 6.85
N LEU A 433 11.20 -11.39 7.23
CA LEU A 433 10.29 -10.55 8.03
C LEU A 433 9.11 -10.03 7.20
N GLN A 434 9.26 -9.96 5.89
CA GLN A 434 8.27 -9.44 4.95
C GLN A 434 7.46 -10.56 4.25
N ILE A 435 7.55 -11.81 4.72
CA ILE A 435 6.77 -12.93 4.19
C ILE A 435 5.26 -12.67 4.33
N ILE A 436 4.83 -12.14 5.48
CA ILE A 436 3.44 -11.74 5.74
C ILE A 436 3.27 -10.25 5.52
N SER A 437 2.20 -9.86 4.82
CA SER A 437 1.85 -8.45 4.62
C SER A 437 0.74 -7.99 5.56
N PRO A 438 0.86 -6.78 6.17
CA PRO A 438 -0.20 -6.19 6.96
C PRO A 438 -1.41 -5.77 6.11
N GLN A 439 -1.26 -5.68 4.79
CA GLN A 439 -2.33 -5.30 3.85
C GLN A 439 -3.55 -6.23 3.90
N SER A 440 -3.31 -7.53 4.04
CA SER A 440 -4.36 -8.56 3.97
C SER A 440 -4.13 -9.72 4.93
N ASN A 441 -3.24 -9.53 5.92
CA ASN A 441 -3.02 -10.44 7.04
C ASN A 441 -2.73 -11.88 6.57
N LYS A 442 -2.01 -12.00 5.46
CA LYS A 442 -1.68 -13.26 4.78
C LYS A 442 -0.27 -13.19 4.17
N PRO A 443 0.35 -14.35 3.86
CA PRO A 443 1.61 -14.38 3.17
C PRO A 443 1.51 -13.74 1.77
N VAL A 444 2.52 -12.97 1.37
CA VAL A 444 2.70 -12.49 -0.01
C VAL A 444 3.62 -13.42 -0.79
N MET A 445 4.53 -14.09 -0.09
CA MET A 445 5.43 -15.10 -0.65
C MET A 445 4.86 -16.50 -0.45
N GLY A 446 5.07 -17.37 -1.44
CA GLY A 446 4.69 -18.77 -1.39
C GLY A 446 5.40 -19.56 -2.48
N ILE A 447 5.13 -20.86 -2.55
CA ILE A 447 5.66 -21.71 -3.62
C ILE A 447 4.92 -21.41 -4.93
N VAL A 448 5.66 -21.20 -6.01
CA VAL A 448 5.15 -20.79 -7.33
C VAL A 448 5.71 -21.66 -8.46
N GLN A 449 5.11 -21.53 -9.66
CA GLN A 449 5.59 -22.12 -10.91
C GLN A 449 5.92 -23.63 -10.83
N ASP A 450 7.14 -24.02 -11.18
CA ASP A 450 7.56 -25.40 -11.35
C ASP A 450 7.53 -26.17 -10.03
N THR A 451 8.03 -25.57 -8.95
CA THR A 451 7.97 -26.17 -7.62
C THR A 451 6.52 -26.39 -7.19
N LEU A 452 5.59 -25.48 -7.54
CA LEU A 452 4.17 -25.66 -7.22
C LEU A 452 3.50 -26.76 -8.05
N CYS A 453 3.87 -26.91 -9.32
CA CYS A 453 3.39 -28.02 -10.13
C CYS A 453 3.97 -29.35 -9.66
N GLY A 454 5.28 -29.36 -9.39
CA GLY A 454 6.05 -30.49 -8.90
C GLY A 454 5.54 -31.00 -7.56
N ILE A 455 5.26 -30.12 -6.58
CA ILE A 455 4.83 -30.53 -5.23
C ILE A 455 3.46 -31.22 -5.26
N THR A 456 2.55 -30.77 -6.12
CA THR A 456 1.25 -31.44 -6.31
C THR A 456 1.39 -32.82 -6.94
N LYS A 457 2.37 -33.03 -7.82
CA LYS A 457 2.68 -34.37 -8.37
C LYS A 457 3.41 -35.23 -7.34
N PHE A 458 4.35 -34.64 -6.62
CA PHE A 458 5.19 -35.28 -5.61
C PHE A 458 4.37 -35.85 -4.45
N THR A 459 3.34 -35.11 -4.01
CA THR A 459 2.51 -35.49 -2.84
C THR A 459 1.32 -36.39 -3.17
N ARG A 460 1.19 -36.89 -4.39
CA ARG A 460 0.14 -37.87 -4.73
C ARG A 460 0.38 -39.20 -3.99
N ARG A 461 -0.70 -39.97 -3.77
CA ARG A 461 -0.61 -41.31 -3.15
C ARG A 461 0.23 -42.28 -3.99
N ASP A 462 0.14 -42.15 -5.30
CA ASP A 462 0.77 -43.09 -6.25
C ASP A 462 2.27 -42.82 -6.44
N THR A 463 2.81 -41.78 -5.80
CA THR A 463 4.21 -41.37 -5.95
C THR A 463 5.09 -42.07 -4.92
N PHE A 464 5.74 -43.13 -5.38
CA PHE A 464 6.72 -43.89 -4.62
C PHE A 464 8.13 -43.65 -5.12
N MET A 465 9.10 -43.67 -4.21
CA MET A 465 10.50 -43.46 -4.49
C MET A 465 11.35 -44.60 -3.95
N ASP A 466 12.33 -45.00 -4.75
CA ASP A 466 13.35 -45.97 -4.39
C ASP A 466 14.38 -45.37 -3.42
N LYS A 467 15.02 -46.25 -2.64
CA LYS A 467 16.07 -45.89 -1.68
C LYS A 467 17.16 -44.97 -2.27
N ASN A 468 17.60 -45.25 -3.50
CA ASN A 468 18.66 -44.48 -4.16
C ASN A 468 18.24 -43.02 -4.42
N MET A 469 17.01 -42.82 -4.88
CA MET A 469 16.46 -41.48 -5.13
C MET A 469 16.25 -40.74 -3.81
N VAL A 470 15.74 -41.42 -2.79
CA VAL A 470 15.53 -40.86 -1.45
C VAL A 470 16.85 -40.39 -0.85
N MET A 471 17.92 -41.20 -0.91
CA MET A 471 19.24 -40.81 -0.42
C MET A 471 19.75 -39.52 -1.07
N ASN A 472 19.57 -39.36 -2.37
CA ASN A 472 19.93 -38.12 -3.06
C ASN A 472 19.06 -36.94 -2.64
N LEU A 473 17.75 -37.13 -2.46
CA LEU A 473 16.83 -36.09 -2.00
C LEU A 473 17.14 -35.63 -0.57
N LEU A 474 17.52 -36.54 0.32
CA LEU A 474 17.88 -36.23 1.70
C LEU A 474 19.09 -35.29 1.79
N MET A 475 20.03 -35.37 0.84
CA MET A 475 21.17 -34.45 0.77
C MET A 475 20.77 -33.00 0.48
N TRP A 476 19.58 -32.77 -0.07
CA TRP A 476 19.04 -31.44 -0.33
C TRP A 476 18.17 -30.91 0.81
N VAL A 477 17.78 -31.75 1.77
CA VAL A 477 16.99 -31.33 2.93
C VAL A 477 17.87 -30.41 3.80
N PRO A 478 17.47 -29.14 4.00
CA PRO A 478 18.23 -28.23 4.85
C PRO A 478 18.17 -28.72 6.30
N ASN A 479 19.32 -28.74 6.99
CA ASN A 479 19.44 -29.19 8.38
C ASN A 479 18.97 -30.63 8.65
N TRP A 480 19.16 -31.53 7.68
CA TRP A 480 18.86 -32.95 7.88
C TRP A 480 19.67 -33.54 9.05
N ASP A 481 18.99 -34.35 9.87
CA ASP A 481 19.53 -34.96 11.09
C ASP A 481 20.44 -36.18 10.84
N GLY A 482 20.60 -36.58 9.57
CA GLY A 482 21.39 -37.74 9.17
C GLY A 482 20.61 -39.07 9.25
N ASN A 483 19.36 -39.04 9.71
CA ASN A 483 18.55 -40.24 9.86
C ASN A 483 17.65 -40.44 8.66
N VAL A 484 17.76 -41.61 8.02
CA VAL A 484 16.86 -41.98 6.93
C VAL A 484 15.54 -42.45 7.56
N PRO A 485 14.39 -41.83 7.22
CA PRO A 485 13.12 -42.22 7.81
C PRO A 485 12.74 -43.66 7.40
N PRO A 486 11.98 -44.40 8.22
CA PRO A 486 11.58 -45.77 7.91
C PRO A 486 10.64 -45.79 6.68
N PRO A 487 10.83 -46.66 5.68
CA PRO A 487 10.00 -46.64 4.47
C PRO A 487 8.53 -46.95 4.78
N ALA A 488 7.61 -46.22 4.14
CA ALA A 488 6.17 -46.45 4.25
C ALA A 488 5.76 -47.87 3.82
N ILE A 489 6.45 -48.44 2.82
CA ILE A 489 6.28 -49.83 2.40
C ILE A 489 7.59 -50.57 2.64
N MET A 490 7.58 -51.59 3.50
CA MET A 490 8.78 -52.40 3.78
C MET A 490 8.94 -53.60 2.84
N LYS A 491 7.85 -54.25 2.44
CA LYS A 491 7.82 -55.43 1.56
C LYS A 491 6.87 -55.19 0.38
N PRO A 492 7.17 -55.66 -0.84
CA PRO A 492 8.31 -56.50 -1.23
C PRO A 492 9.62 -55.73 -1.41
N LYS A 493 9.57 -54.41 -1.64
CA LYS A 493 10.72 -53.52 -1.76
C LYS A 493 10.53 -52.31 -0.84
N PRO A 494 11.59 -51.78 -0.20
CA PRO A 494 11.49 -50.57 0.61
C PRO A 494 11.18 -49.37 -0.31
N LEU A 495 10.00 -48.77 -0.13
CA LEU A 495 9.54 -47.60 -0.87
C LEU A 495 9.09 -46.50 0.09
N TRP A 496 9.46 -45.26 -0.25
CA TRP A 496 9.06 -44.05 0.46
C TRP A 496 8.02 -43.30 -0.36
N THR A 497 7.15 -42.55 0.32
CA THR A 497 6.18 -41.67 -0.35
C THR A 497 6.72 -40.25 -0.46
N GLY A 498 6.24 -39.47 -1.44
CA GLY A 498 6.59 -38.05 -1.51
C GLY A 498 6.12 -37.24 -0.30
N LYS A 499 4.97 -37.60 0.29
CA LYS A 499 4.48 -36.96 1.53
C LYS A 499 5.48 -37.12 2.69
N GLN A 500 6.04 -38.33 2.83
CA GLN A 500 7.01 -38.62 3.87
C GLN A 500 8.30 -37.81 3.73
N ILE A 501 8.83 -37.68 2.52
CA ILE A 501 10.05 -36.88 2.29
C ILE A 501 9.76 -35.39 2.47
N LEU A 502 8.59 -34.91 2.03
CA LEU A 502 8.20 -33.52 2.24
C LEU A 502 8.09 -33.16 3.73
N SER A 503 7.63 -34.10 4.56
CA SER A 503 7.48 -33.91 6.02
C SER A 503 8.79 -33.54 6.71
N LEU A 504 9.94 -33.97 6.19
CA LEU A 504 11.26 -33.65 6.76
C LEU A 504 11.61 -32.15 6.67
N VAL A 505 10.95 -31.42 5.77
CA VAL A 505 11.15 -29.96 5.61
C VAL A 505 10.16 -29.16 6.44
N ILE A 506 9.01 -29.75 6.75
CA ILE A 506 7.93 -29.05 7.43
C ILE A 506 8.35 -28.88 8.90
N PRO A 507 8.35 -27.65 9.44
CA PRO A 507 8.59 -27.45 10.87
C PRO A 507 7.49 -28.12 11.69
N LYS A 508 7.72 -28.36 12.99
CA LYS A 508 6.73 -29.00 13.88
C LYS A 508 5.49 -28.11 14.09
N VAL A 509 4.58 -28.15 13.13
CA VAL A 509 3.37 -27.32 13.06
C VAL A 509 2.15 -28.19 12.81
N ASN A 510 1.00 -27.70 13.28
CA ASN A 510 -0.28 -28.33 13.05
C ASN A 510 -1.14 -27.51 12.10
N CYS A 511 -1.59 -28.10 10.99
CA CYS A 511 -2.32 -27.39 9.96
C CYS A 511 -3.31 -28.31 9.22
N ILE A 512 -4.56 -27.84 9.06
CA ILE A 512 -5.56 -28.50 8.23
C ILE A 512 -5.92 -27.56 7.08
N THR A 513 -5.78 -28.04 5.85
CA THR A 513 -6.16 -27.30 4.64
C THR A 513 -6.90 -28.22 3.66
N HIS A 514 -7.44 -27.63 2.60
CA HIS A 514 -8.17 -28.37 1.56
C HIS A 514 -7.49 -28.19 0.20
N HIS A 515 -7.47 -29.27 -0.58
CA HIS A 515 -7.04 -29.25 -1.96
C HIS A 515 -8.00 -28.44 -2.85
N SER A 516 -7.55 -28.07 -4.05
CA SER A 516 -8.34 -27.27 -4.99
C SER A 516 -9.64 -27.95 -5.42
N THR A 517 -9.62 -29.28 -5.54
CA THR A 517 -10.75 -30.10 -6.00
C THR A 517 -11.48 -30.83 -4.87
N HIS A 518 -11.39 -30.35 -3.63
CA HIS A 518 -12.14 -30.92 -2.51
C HIS A 518 -13.66 -30.72 -2.75
N PRO A 519 -14.48 -31.80 -2.74
CA PRO A 519 -15.93 -31.69 -2.79
C PRO A 519 -16.49 -31.03 -1.53
N ASP A 520 -17.50 -30.18 -1.66
CA ASP A 520 -18.08 -29.44 -0.53
C ASP A 520 -18.85 -30.35 0.44
N ASP A 521 -19.33 -31.49 -0.05
CA ASP A 521 -20.12 -32.52 0.61
C ASP A 521 -19.24 -33.56 1.35
N GLU A 522 -17.92 -33.50 1.20
CA GLU A 522 -16.98 -34.43 1.81
C GLU A 522 -16.41 -33.86 3.12
N SER A 523 -16.74 -34.48 4.26
CA SER A 523 -16.27 -34.04 5.60
C SER A 523 -15.48 -35.10 6.37
N THR A 524 -15.23 -36.27 5.77
CA THR A 524 -14.50 -37.36 6.43
C THR A 524 -13.02 -37.03 6.60
N ASP A 525 -12.40 -37.57 7.64
CA ASP A 525 -10.95 -37.44 7.86
C ASP A 525 -10.15 -38.27 6.83
N ILE A 526 -10.69 -39.43 6.45
CA ILE A 526 -10.18 -40.25 5.34
C ILE A 526 -10.87 -39.80 4.07
N SER A 527 -10.21 -38.95 3.30
CA SER A 527 -10.74 -38.46 2.02
C SER A 527 -10.49 -39.48 0.90
N PRO A 528 -11.48 -40.01 0.17
CA PRO A 528 -11.21 -40.95 -0.94
C PRO A 528 -10.32 -40.32 -2.02
N GLY A 529 -10.55 -39.04 -2.33
CA GLY A 529 -9.80 -38.30 -3.35
C GLY A 529 -8.46 -37.70 -2.90
N ASP A 530 -8.02 -37.95 -1.66
CA ASP A 530 -6.82 -37.33 -1.07
C ASP A 530 -6.87 -35.80 -1.06
N THR A 531 -8.03 -35.25 -0.78
CA THR A 531 -8.32 -33.82 -0.94
C THR A 531 -8.19 -33.04 0.37
N ARG A 532 -8.32 -33.69 1.53
CA ARG A 532 -8.15 -33.05 2.84
C ARG A 532 -6.69 -33.18 3.28
N VAL A 533 -6.01 -32.04 3.41
CA VAL A 533 -4.59 -31.97 3.77
C VAL A 533 -4.46 -31.82 5.27
N ILE A 534 -3.80 -32.77 5.92
CA ILE A 534 -3.62 -32.82 7.37
C ILE A 534 -2.13 -32.90 7.66
N VAL A 535 -1.61 -31.87 8.33
CA VAL A 535 -0.25 -31.81 8.85
C VAL A 535 -0.34 -31.81 10.37
N GLU A 536 0.32 -32.77 11.01
CA GLU A 536 0.33 -32.94 12.45
C GLU A 536 1.77 -33.16 12.95
N ASP A 537 2.21 -32.36 13.94
CA ASP A 537 3.59 -32.33 14.46
C ASP A 537 4.67 -32.22 13.37
N GLY A 538 4.37 -31.51 12.28
CA GLY A 538 5.25 -31.40 11.11
C GLY A 538 5.20 -32.58 10.13
N GLU A 539 4.38 -33.60 10.37
CA GLU A 539 4.21 -34.73 9.47
C GLU A 539 2.97 -34.56 8.56
N LEU A 540 3.16 -34.73 7.25
CA LEU A 540 2.07 -34.71 6.28
C LEU A 540 1.39 -36.09 6.21
N LEU A 541 0.32 -36.25 6.99
CA LEU A 541 -0.40 -37.52 7.12
C LEU A 541 -1.27 -37.83 5.90
N ALA A 542 -2.02 -36.85 5.40
CA ALA A 542 -2.98 -37.03 4.32
C ALA A 542 -3.07 -35.80 3.41
N GLY A 543 -3.54 -36.01 2.18
CA GLY A 543 -3.91 -34.96 1.24
C GLY A 543 -2.82 -34.52 0.25
N ILE A 544 -3.26 -34.02 -0.91
CA ILE A 544 -2.39 -33.51 -1.97
C ILE A 544 -2.14 -32.01 -1.77
N VAL A 545 -0.86 -31.65 -1.68
CA VAL A 545 -0.44 -30.26 -1.48
C VAL A 545 -0.59 -29.45 -2.77
N CYS A 546 -1.28 -28.32 -2.69
CA CYS A 546 -1.46 -27.38 -3.80
C CYS A 546 -1.29 -25.91 -3.37
N LYS A 547 -1.64 -24.96 -4.25
CA LYS A 547 -1.58 -23.52 -3.99
C LYS A 547 -2.31 -23.10 -2.70
N LYS A 548 -3.41 -23.77 -2.33
CA LYS A 548 -4.15 -23.47 -1.09
C LYS A 548 -3.36 -23.79 0.18
N THR A 549 -2.40 -24.72 0.11
CA THR A 549 -1.58 -25.15 1.25
C THR A 549 -0.24 -24.42 1.29
N VAL A 550 0.54 -24.43 0.20
CA VAL A 550 1.93 -23.88 0.17
C VAL A 550 2.07 -22.55 -0.58
N GLY A 551 0.98 -22.05 -1.15
CA GLY A 551 0.96 -20.73 -1.77
C GLY A 551 0.71 -19.61 -0.76
N ALA A 552 0.47 -18.41 -1.29
CA ALA A 552 0.12 -17.19 -0.55
C ALA A 552 -1.32 -17.19 0.00
N ALA A 553 -1.72 -18.27 0.67
CA ALA A 553 -3.06 -18.49 1.21
C ALA A 553 -3.12 -18.17 2.71
N ALA A 554 -4.21 -17.50 3.14
CA ALA A 554 -4.48 -17.27 4.55
C ALA A 554 -4.76 -18.60 5.26
N GLY A 555 -3.98 -18.90 6.30
CA GLY A 555 -4.06 -20.18 7.02
C GLY A 555 -3.38 -21.35 6.29
N GLY A 556 -2.63 -21.08 5.22
CA GLY A 556 -1.75 -22.07 4.58
C GLY A 556 -0.52 -22.40 5.44
N LEU A 557 0.24 -23.40 5.03
CA LEU A 557 1.40 -23.92 5.74
C LEU A 557 2.50 -22.86 5.95
N VAL A 558 2.71 -21.99 4.95
CA VAL A 558 3.66 -20.86 5.05
C VAL A 558 3.20 -19.86 6.12
N HIS A 559 1.89 -19.61 6.18
CA HIS A 559 1.31 -18.69 7.17
C HIS A 559 1.49 -19.22 8.59
N VAL A 560 1.10 -20.48 8.80
CA VAL A 560 1.19 -21.16 10.09
C VAL A 560 2.64 -21.25 10.56
N SER A 561 3.57 -21.63 9.68
CA SER A 561 4.99 -21.76 10.03
C SER A 561 5.61 -20.44 10.49
N TRP A 562 5.24 -19.33 9.84
CA TRP A 562 5.70 -18.00 10.23
C TRP A 562 5.11 -17.57 11.57
N MET A 563 3.82 -17.82 11.77
CA MET A 563 3.14 -17.43 13.01
C MET A 563 3.60 -18.24 14.21
N GLU A 564 3.88 -19.54 14.07
CA GLU A 564 4.26 -20.40 15.19
C GLU A 564 5.75 -20.31 15.55
N HIS A 565 6.63 -20.53 14.57
CA HIS A 565 8.08 -20.64 14.76
C HIS A 565 8.87 -19.44 14.24
N GLY A 566 8.19 -18.45 13.66
CA GLY A 566 8.81 -17.21 13.20
C GLY A 566 9.35 -17.24 11.76
N PRO A 567 10.03 -16.16 11.35
CA PRO A 567 10.41 -15.91 9.97
C PRO A 567 11.46 -16.88 9.41
N GLU A 568 12.44 -17.30 10.22
CA GLU A 568 13.50 -18.23 9.76
C GLU A 568 12.96 -19.65 9.48
N ALA A 569 11.94 -20.10 10.24
CA ALA A 569 11.30 -21.40 9.99
C ALA A 569 10.51 -21.38 8.67
N ALA A 570 9.77 -20.30 8.40
CA ALA A 570 9.06 -20.13 7.13
C ALA A 570 10.03 -20.04 5.93
N LYS A 571 11.18 -19.38 6.12
CA LYS A 571 12.28 -19.36 5.15
C LYS A 571 12.83 -20.77 4.87
N ALA A 572 13.12 -21.54 5.91
CA ALA A 572 13.63 -22.91 5.77
C ALA A 572 12.62 -23.80 5.03
N LEU A 573 11.32 -23.67 5.32
CA LEU A 573 10.25 -24.37 4.63
C LEU A 573 10.23 -24.04 3.13
N LEU A 574 10.31 -22.76 2.76
CA LEU A 574 10.29 -22.34 1.35
C LEU A 574 11.52 -22.86 0.60
N ASN A 575 12.71 -22.74 1.19
CA ASN A 575 13.96 -23.22 0.60
C ASN A 575 13.98 -24.75 0.44
N GLY A 576 13.57 -25.50 1.47
CA GLY A 576 13.55 -26.96 1.45
C GLY A 576 12.51 -27.51 0.47
N CYS A 577 11.32 -26.89 0.38
CA CYS A 577 10.32 -27.26 -0.62
C CYS A 577 10.86 -27.10 -2.04
N GLN A 578 11.55 -25.99 -2.32
CA GLN A 578 12.10 -25.73 -3.65
C GLN A 578 13.21 -26.70 -4.02
N THR A 579 14.22 -26.87 -3.15
CA THR A 579 15.38 -27.72 -3.44
C THR A 579 14.99 -29.18 -3.68
N ILE A 580 14.17 -29.77 -2.80
CA ILE A 580 13.74 -31.17 -2.90
C ILE A 580 12.84 -31.38 -4.12
N VAL A 581 11.81 -30.55 -4.28
CA VAL A 581 10.84 -30.75 -5.35
C VAL A 581 11.47 -30.46 -6.71
N ASN A 582 12.33 -29.44 -6.84
CA ASN A 582 13.01 -29.17 -8.11
C ASN A 582 13.99 -30.29 -8.46
N TYR A 583 14.73 -30.84 -7.48
CA TYR A 583 15.58 -32.01 -7.73
C TYR A 583 14.74 -33.22 -8.17
N TRP A 584 13.62 -33.49 -7.50
CA TRP A 584 12.72 -34.57 -7.91
C TRP A 584 12.14 -34.35 -9.31
N LEU A 585 11.69 -33.11 -9.60
CA LEU A 585 11.08 -32.75 -10.87
C LEU A 585 12.07 -32.80 -12.03
N LEU A 586 13.36 -32.52 -11.77
CA LEU A 586 14.44 -32.67 -12.75
C LEU A 586 14.55 -34.11 -13.26
N HIS A 587 14.39 -35.09 -12.38
CA HIS A 587 14.45 -36.52 -12.75
C HIS A 587 13.11 -37.06 -13.27
N ASN A 588 11.98 -36.55 -12.76
CA ASN A 588 10.66 -36.98 -13.22
C ASN A 588 10.30 -36.40 -14.60
N GLY A 589 10.70 -35.15 -14.86
CA GLY A 589 10.30 -34.37 -16.02
C GLY A 589 8.87 -33.84 -15.95
N PHE A 590 8.64 -32.69 -16.57
CA PHE A 590 7.30 -32.16 -16.84
C PHE A 590 7.36 -31.35 -18.14
N SER A 591 6.35 -31.53 -19.00
CA SER A 591 6.28 -30.83 -20.28
C SER A 591 4.81 -30.66 -20.68
N ILE A 592 4.56 -29.77 -21.61
CA ILE A 592 3.25 -29.51 -22.21
C ILE A 592 3.40 -29.55 -23.73
N GLY A 593 2.49 -30.21 -24.41
CA GLY A 593 2.45 -30.25 -25.87
C GLY A 593 1.08 -29.89 -26.43
N ILE A 594 0.97 -29.86 -27.76
CA ILE A 594 -0.31 -29.67 -28.45
C ILE A 594 -1.31 -30.80 -28.12
N GLY A 595 -0.83 -32.02 -27.86
CA GLY A 595 -1.68 -33.14 -27.46
C GLY A 595 -2.46 -32.91 -26.17
N ASP A 596 -1.98 -32.04 -25.27
CA ASP A 596 -2.67 -31.71 -24.02
C ASP A 596 -3.87 -30.78 -24.24
N THR A 597 -4.02 -30.18 -25.42
CA THR A 597 -5.16 -29.30 -25.77
C THR A 597 -6.20 -29.99 -26.64
N ILE A 598 -5.94 -31.21 -27.12
CA ILE A 598 -6.87 -31.98 -27.94
C ILE A 598 -7.91 -32.65 -27.03
N ALA A 599 -9.19 -32.41 -27.32
CA ALA A 599 -10.29 -33.12 -26.67
C ALA A 599 -10.77 -34.29 -27.52
N ASP A 600 -11.33 -35.31 -26.88
CA ASP A 600 -11.87 -36.50 -27.57
C ASP A 600 -12.98 -36.13 -28.57
N ASP A 601 -13.08 -36.86 -29.68
CA ASP A 601 -14.06 -36.58 -30.75
C ASP A 601 -15.50 -36.57 -30.25
N ALA A 602 -15.85 -37.46 -29.32
CA ALA A 602 -17.17 -37.49 -28.66
C ALA A 602 -17.44 -36.18 -27.89
N THR A 603 -16.42 -35.64 -27.22
CA THR A 603 -16.52 -34.37 -26.50
C THR A 603 -16.61 -33.21 -27.50
N MET A 604 -15.86 -33.24 -28.60
CA MET A 604 -15.95 -32.21 -29.64
C MET A 604 -17.33 -32.18 -30.33
N ALA A 605 -17.92 -33.36 -30.57
CA ALA A 605 -19.30 -33.46 -31.08
C ALA A 605 -20.31 -32.87 -30.07
N GLN A 606 -20.13 -33.15 -28.78
CA GLN A 606 -20.95 -32.54 -27.72
C GLN A 606 -20.77 -31.02 -27.64
N ILE A 607 -19.54 -30.50 -27.76
CA ILE A 607 -19.24 -29.07 -27.76
C ILE A 607 -19.93 -28.38 -28.95
N ASN A 608 -19.78 -28.93 -30.16
CA ASN A 608 -20.43 -28.40 -31.35
C ASN A 608 -21.97 -28.40 -31.19
N LYS A 609 -22.55 -29.43 -30.56
CA LYS A 609 -23.99 -29.50 -30.25
C LYS A 609 -24.42 -28.41 -29.26
N ILE A 610 -23.62 -28.15 -28.23
CA ILE A 610 -23.88 -27.08 -27.25
C ILE A 610 -23.86 -25.71 -27.95
N ILE A 611 -22.86 -25.45 -28.79
CA ILE A 611 -22.75 -24.17 -29.52
C ILE A 611 -23.90 -24.00 -30.51
N ALA A 612 -24.27 -25.05 -31.26
CA ALA A 612 -25.41 -25.02 -32.16
C ALA A 612 -26.72 -24.69 -31.41
N SER A 613 -26.95 -25.32 -30.25
CA SER A 613 -28.15 -25.05 -29.43
C SER A 613 -28.22 -23.60 -28.95
N ALA A 614 -27.08 -22.99 -28.63
CA ALA A 614 -27.00 -21.60 -28.23
C ALA A 614 -27.27 -20.65 -29.40
N ARG A 615 -26.75 -20.97 -30.60
CA ARG A 615 -27.06 -20.22 -31.83
C ARG A 615 -28.56 -20.24 -32.13
N ASP A 616 -29.21 -21.38 -31.98
CA ASP A 616 -30.65 -21.51 -32.21
C ASP A 616 -31.47 -20.74 -31.16
N THR A 617 -31.02 -20.75 -29.90
CA THR A 617 -31.63 -19.93 -28.84
C THR A 617 -31.54 -18.44 -29.19
N VAL A 618 -30.38 -17.96 -29.65
CA VAL A 618 -30.20 -16.56 -30.06
C VAL A 618 -31.07 -16.20 -31.27
N LYS A 619 -31.18 -17.10 -32.27
CA LYS A 619 -32.10 -16.90 -33.41
C LYS A 619 -33.55 -16.76 -32.96
N GLN A 620 -33.99 -17.57 -32.00
CA GLN A 620 -35.33 -17.45 -31.42
C GLN A 620 -35.51 -16.09 -30.74
N THR A 621 -34.55 -15.65 -29.91
CA THR A 621 -34.60 -14.33 -29.26
C THR A 621 -34.66 -13.19 -30.28
N ILE A 622 -33.90 -13.28 -31.39
CA ILE A 622 -33.95 -12.31 -32.49
C ILE A 622 -35.36 -12.27 -33.10
N HIS A 623 -35.96 -13.43 -33.40
CA HIS A 623 -37.31 -13.49 -33.96
C HIS A 623 -38.38 -12.95 -33.00
N THR A 624 -38.29 -13.26 -31.70
CA THR A 624 -39.20 -12.73 -30.67
C THR A 624 -39.09 -11.21 -30.56
N ALA A 625 -37.86 -10.67 -30.63
CA ALA A 625 -37.63 -9.22 -30.64
C ALA A 625 -38.19 -8.55 -31.90
N GLN A 626 -37.97 -9.14 -33.08
CA GLN A 626 -38.50 -8.63 -34.36
C GLN A 626 -40.03 -8.65 -34.42
N ARG A 627 -40.69 -9.61 -33.75
CA ARG A 627 -42.16 -9.68 -33.63
C ARG A 627 -42.75 -8.74 -32.57
N GLY A 628 -41.92 -7.96 -31.87
CA GLY A 628 -42.35 -7.08 -30.80
C GLY A 628 -42.86 -7.81 -29.54
N GLN A 629 -42.57 -9.10 -29.40
CA GLN A 629 -43.06 -9.95 -28.30
C GLN A 629 -42.10 -9.95 -27.10
N LEU A 630 -40.91 -9.36 -27.24
CA LEU A 630 -39.93 -9.27 -26.17
C LEU A 630 -40.38 -8.20 -25.15
N LYS A 631 -40.49 -8.59 -23.88
CA LYS A 631 -40.79 -7.65 -22.79
C LYS A 631 -39.49 -7.10 -22.22
N ALA A 632 -39.42 -5.78 -22.04
CA ALA A 632 -38.29 -5.12 -21.40
C ALA A 632 -38.18 -5.53 -19.92
N MET A 633 -36.97 -5.81 -19.46
CA MET A 633 -36.70 -5.99 -18.02
C MET A 633 -36.76 -4.64 -17.30
N THR A 634 -37.04 -4.65 -16.00
CA THR A 634 -37.15 -3.44 -15.19
C THR A 634 -35.86 -2.62 -15.25
N GLY A 635 -35.97 -1.32 -15.55
CA GLY A 635 -34.82 -0.42 -15.66
C GLY A 635 -33.94 -0.59 -16.91
N MET A 636 -34.33 -1.45 -17.86
CA MET A 636 -33.63 -1.65 -19.14
C MET A 636 -34.51 -1.27 -20.32
N THR A 637 -33.88 -0.78 -21.39
CA THR A 637 -34.57 -0.64 -22.68
C THR A 637 -34.81 -2.00 -23.34
N LEU A 638 -35.68 -2.05 -24.34
CA LEU A 638 -35.94 -3.27 -25.11
C LEU A 638 -34.66 -3.84 -25.77
N ARG A 639 -33.80 -2.94 -26.29
CA ARG A 639 -32.52 -3.33 -26.92
C ARG A 639 -31.51 -3.83 -25.90
N GLU A 640 -31.39 -3.18 -24.74
CA GLU A 640 -30.51 -3.66 -23.67
C GLU A 640 -30.97 -5.00 -23.12
N THR A 641 -32.29 -5.20 -22.99
CA THR A 641 -32.88 -6.48 -22.60
C THR A 641 -32.52 -7.58 -23.60
N PHE A 642 -32.65 -7.30 -24.90
CA PHE A 642 -32.26 -8.20 -25.96
C PHE A 642 -30.76 -8.57 -25.89
N GLU A 643 -29.88 -7.57 -25.81
CA GLU A 643 -28.43 -7.78 -25.73
C GLU A 643 -28.02 -8.55 -24.46
N ALA A 644 -28.66 -8.27 -23.32
CA ALA A 644 -28.41 -8.98 -22.07
C ALA A 644 -28.82 -10.46 -22.16
N GLN A 645 -29.97 -10.78 -22.77
CA GLN A 645 -30.40 -12.17 -22.97
C GLN A 645 -29.46 -12.93 -23.90
N VAL A 646 -29.04 -12.30 -25.01
CA VAL A 646 -28.11 -12.91 -25.97
C VAL A 646 -26.74 -13.14 -25.33
N ASN A 647 -26.18 -12.14 -24.64
CA ASN A 647 -24.90 -12.30 -23.94
C ASN A 647 -24.95 -13.40 -22.88
N ARG A 648 -26.05 -13.50 -22.13
CA ARG A 648 -26.23 -14.57 -21.14
C ARG A 648 -26.23 -15.95 -21.81
N ALA A 649 -26.97 -16.13 -22.90
CA ALA A 649 -27.02 -17.40 -23.62
C ALA A 649 -25.65 -17.82 -24.18
N LEU A 650 -24.91 -16.88 -24.78
CA LEU A 650 -23.58 -17.14 -25.34
C LEU A 650 -22.55 -17.45 -24.25
N ASN A 651 -22.53 -16.68 -23.15
CA ASN A 651 -21.62 -16.94 -22.03
C ASN A 651 -21.91 -18.27 -21.32
N GLU A 652 -23.18 -18.64 -21.19
CA GLU A 652 -23.57 -19.94 -20.63
C GLU A 652 -23.09 -21.10 -21.52
N ALA A 653 -23.17 -20.95 -22.85
CA ALA A 653 -22.65 -21.93 -23.79
C ALA A 653 -21.14 -22.10 -23.68
N VAL A 654 -20.38 -21.00 -23.59
CA VAL A 654 -18.92 -21.05 -23.38
C VAL A 654 -18.58 -21.78 -22.08
N ASN A 655 -19.26 -21.47 -20.97
CA ASN A 655 -19.01 -22.12 -19.68
C ASN A 655 -19.36 -23.63 -19.70
N LYS A 656 -20.45 -24.02 -20.37
CA LYS A 656 -20.83 -25.43 -20.54
C LYS A 656 -19.85 -26.19 -21.42
N ALA A 657 -19.45 -25.61 -22.55
CA ALA A 657 -18.47 -26.18 -23.47
C ALA A 657 -17.10 -26.36 -22.77
N GLY A 658 -16.63 -25.33 -22.06
CA GLY A 658 -15.39 -25.39 -21.28
C GLY A 658 -15.43 -26.42 -20.17
N SER A 659 -16.56 -26.53 -19.45
CA SER A 659 -16.74 -27.55 -18.41
C SER A 659 -16.76 -28.97 -18.97
N ALA A 660 -17.34 -29.18 -20.16
CA ALA A 660 -17.31 -30.46 -20.85
C ALA A 660 -15.87 -30.85 -21.24
N ALA A 661 -15.10 -29.91 -21.80
CA ALA A 661 -13.69 -30.11 -22.14
C ALA A 661 -12.81 -30.39 -20.91
N ALA A 662 -12.98 -29.63 -19.82
CA ALA A 662 -12.20 -29.85 -18.60
C ALA A 662 -12.49 -31.21 -17.93
N LYS A 663 -13.72 -31.73 -18.10
CA LYS A 663 -14.12 -33.05 -17.60
C LYS A 663 -13.58 -34.19 -18.46
N SER A 664 -13.52 -34.03 -19.79
CA SER A 664 -12.99 -35.07 -20.68
C SER A 664 -11.48 -35.30 -20.48
N PHE A 665 -10.74 -34.25 -20.14
CA PHE A 665 -9.31 -34.35 -19.89
C PHE A 665 -8.98 -35.32 -18.76
N LYS A 666 -8.11 -36.28 -19.07
CA LYS A 666 -7.55 -37.24 -18.11
C LYS A 666 -6.81 -36.49 -16.99
N VAL A 667 -6.74 -37.09 -15.81
CA VAL A 667 -5.98 -36.57 -14.66
C VAL A 667 -4.47 -36.46 -14.97
N SER A 668 -3.99 -37.25 -15.92
CA SER A 668 -2.61 -37.23 -16.41
C SER A 668 -2.28 -36.05 -17.35
N ASN A 669 -3.29 -35.37 -17.92
CA ASN A 669 -3.07 -34.26 -18.85
C ASN A 669 -2.29 -33.12 -18.17
N ASN A 670 -1.26 -32.60 -18.84
CA ASN A 670 -0.32 -31.65 -18.24
C ASN A 670 -0.96 -30.28 -18.00
N VAL A 671 -1.79 -29.78 -18.93
CA VAL A 671 -2.55 -28.53 -18.76
C VAL A 671 -3.45 -28.62 -17.53
N LYS A 672 -4.18 -29.74 -17.39
CA LYS A 672 -5.05 -29.97 -16.24
C LYS A 672 -4.27 -30.02 -14.93
N GLN A 673 -3.08 -30.63 -14.91
CA GLN A 673 -2.22 -30.66 -13.73
C GLN A 673 -1.75 -29.26 -13.29
N MET A 674 -1.41 -28.38 -14.23
CA MET A 674 -1.04 -26.98 -13.93
C MET A 674 -2.21 -26.20 -13.34
N VAL A 675 -3.41 -26.37 -13.89
CA VAL A 675 -4.62 -25.69 -13.39
C VAL A 675 -5.01 -26.21 -11.99
N VAL A 676 -4.96 -27.53 -11.77
CA VAL A 676 -5.31 -28.14 -10.47
C VAL A 676 -4.31 -27.79 -9.37
N SER A 677 -3.01 -27.81 -9.68
CA SER A 677 -1.95 -27.36 -8.74
C SER A 677 -2.05 -25.87 -8.44
N GLY A 678 -2.58 -25.09 -9.40
CA GLY A 678 -2.67 -23.63 -9.33
C GLY A 678 -1.37 -22.93 -9.72
N SER A 679 -0.45 -23.62 -10.41
CA SER A 679 0.83 -23.06 -10.85
C SER A 679 0.66 -22.01 -11.93
N LYS A 680 -0.10 -22.32 -12.98
CA LYS A 680 -0.44 -21.40 -14.06
C LYS A 680 -1.69 -21.88 -14.82
N GLY A 681 -2.48 -20.92 -15.30
CA GLY A 681 -3.70 -21.19 -16.05
C GLY A 681 -4.95 -21.36 -15.17
N SER A 682 -6.10 -21.36 -15.84
CA SER A 682 -7.44 -21.50 -15.25
C SER A 682 -8.32 -22.38 -16.15
N ASN A 683 -9.51 -22.74 -15.67
CA ASN A 683 -10.50 -23.47 -16.47
C ASN A 683 -10.92 -22.71 -17.74
N ILE A 684 -10.86 -21.36 -17.73
CA ILE A 684 -11.15 -20.54 -18.91
C ILE A 684 -10.08 -20.76 -19.99
N ASN A 685 -8.81 -20.88 -19.60
CA ASN A 685 -7.74 -21.13 -20.57
C ASN A 685 -7.92 -22.49 -21.26
N ILE A 686 -8.31 -23.53 -20.50
CA ILE A 686 -8.68 -24.84 -21.08
C ILE A 686 -9.83 -24.69 -22.07
N SER A 687 -10.88 -23.95 -21.69
CA SER A 687 -12.03 -23.71 -22.56
C SER A 687 -11.63 -23.03 -23.88
N GLN A 688 -10.81 -21.98 -23.82
CA GLN A 688 -10.43 -21.20 -25.00
C GLN A 688 -9.48 -21.95 -25.94
N MET A 689 -8.56 -22.76 -25.38
CA MET A 689 -7.63 -23.55 -26.18
C MET A 689 -8.33 -24.71 -26.89
N SER A 690 -9.27 -25.39 -26.22
CA SER A 690 -9.79 -26.68 -26.66
C SER A 690 -11.24 -26.65 -27.15
N ALA A 691 -12.10 -25.80 -26.58
CA ALA A 691 -13.54 -25.77 -26.88
C ALA A 691 -13.91 -24.58 -27.79
N CYS A 692 -14.00 -23.38 -27.24
CA CYS A 692 -14.29 -22.14 -27.98
C CYS A 692 -13.75 -20.93 -27.22
N VAL A 693 -13.32 -19.90 -27.97
CA VAL A 693 -12.80 -18.65 -27.38
C VAL A 693 -13.92 -17.81 -26.74
N GLY A 694 -15.10 -17.77 -27.38
CA GLY A 694 -16.29 -17.11 -26.85
C GLY A 694 -16.51 -15.68 -27.34
N GLN A 695 -17.44 -14.97 -26.70
CA GLN A 695 -17.89 -13.64 -27.09
C GLN A 695 -16.82 -12.56 -26.84
N GLN A 696 -16.49 -11.78 -27.87
CA GLN A 696 -15.63 -10.60 -27.75
C GLN A 696 -16.48 -9.36 -27.46
N ASN A 697 -16.07 -8.60 -26.44
CA ASN A 697 -16.75 -7.39 -26.03
C ASN A 697 -15.82 -6.19 -26.20
N VAL A 698 -16.42 -5.03 -26.48
CA VAL A 698 -15.80 -3.71 -26.49
C VAL A 698 -16.70 -2.77 -25.68
N GLU A 699 -16.15 -2.07 -24.69
CA GLU A 699 -16.88 -1.17 -23.78
C GLU A 699 -18.07 -1.87 -23.07
N GLY A 700 -17.88 -3.15 -22.71
CA GLY A 700 -18.91 -3.97 -22.04
C GLY A 700 -20.08 -4.38 -22.93
N LYS A 701 -20.04 -4.10 -24.24
CA LYS A 701 -21.05 -4.49 -25.23
C LYS A 701 -20.43 -5.44 -26.26
N ARG A 702 -21.27 -6.21 -26.96
CA ARG A 702 -20.84 -6.93 -28.17
C ARG A 702 -20.36 -5.95 -29.23
N ILE A 703 -19.52 -6.40 -30.15
CA ILE A 703 -18.86 -5.55 -31.17
C ILE A 703 -19.87 -4.58 -31.81
N PRO A 704 -19.68 -3.25 -31.67
CA PRO A 704 -20.62 -2.26 -32.20
C PRO A 704 -20.64 -2.24 -33.72
N PHE A 705 -21.68 -1.62 -34.28
CA PHE A 705 -21.74 -1.36 -35.72
C PHE A 705 -20.86 -0.15 -36.06
N GLY A 706 -19.62 -0.41 -36.48
CA GLY A 706 -18.69 0.63 -36.93
C GLY A 706 -19.01 1.16 -38.34
N PHE A 707 -19.64 0.34 -39.19
CA PHE A 707 -20.17 0.75 -40.48
C PHE A 707 -21.67 1.00 -40.38
N GLN A 708 -22.26 1.59 -41.44
CA GLN A 708 -23.69 1.89 -41.49
C GLN A 708 -24.56 0.63 -41.25
N TYR A 709 -25.07 0.50 -40.02
CA TYR A 709 -25.87 -0.63 -39.52
C TYR A 709 -25.21 -2.02 -39.64
N ARG A 710 -23.87 -2.11 -39.63
CA ARG A 710 -23.16 -3.41 -39.67
C ARG A 710 -21.78 -3.33 -39.02
N SER A 711 -21.23 -4.47 -38.60
CA SER A 711 -19.93 -4.57 -37.93
C SER A 711 -18.75 -4.59 -38.92
N LEU A 712 -18.85 -5.38 -39.99
CA LEU A 712 -17.87 -5.46 -41.09
C LEU A 712 -18.59 -5.35 -42.45
N PRO A 713 -17.88 -4.96 -43.54
CA PRO A 713 -18.46 -4.91 -44.88
C PRO A 713 -18.92 -6.27 -45.42
N HIS A 714 -18.45 -7.36 -44.81
CA HIS A 714 -18.80 -8.75 -45.12
C HIS A 714 -20.17 -9.17 -44.59
N PHE A 715 -20.75 -8.43 -43.64
CA PHE A 715 -22.07 -8.73 -43.08
C PHE A 715 -23.16 -7.86 -43.70
N VAL A 716 -24.39 -8.38 -43.66
CA VAL A 716 -25.60 -7.64 -44.05
C VAL A 716 -25.93 -6.56 -43.01
N LYS A 717 -26.75 -5.59 -43.42
CA LYS A 717 -27.23 -4.54 -42.50
C LYS A 717 -28.18 -5.14 -41.46
N ASP A 718 -28.13 -4.59 -40.25
CA ASP A 718 -28.94 -4.98 -39.09
C ASP A 718 -28.79 -6.46 -38.68
N ASP A 719 -27.60 -7.03 -38.90
CA ASP A 719 -27.29 -8.39 -38.48
C ASP A 719 -26.87 -8.44 -36.99
N TYR A 720 -27.78 -8.91 -36.14
CA TYR A 720 -27.57 -9.11 -34.69
C TYR A 720 -27.16 -10.54 -34.31
N SER A 721 -26.80 -11.37 -35.29
CA SER A 721 -26.32 -12.74 -35.07
C SER A 721 -25.05 -12.78 -34.22
N PRO A 722 -24.73 -13.93 -33.59
CA PRO A 722 -23.49 -14.09 -32.84
C PRO A 722 -22.23 -13.81 -33.68
N GLU A 723 -22.19 -14.31 -34.93
CA GLU A 723 -21.02 -14.17 -35.82
C GLU A 723 -20.75 -12.71 -36.20
N SER A 724 -21.80 -11.97 -36.61
CA SER A 724 -21.69 -10.54 -36.96
C SER A 724 -21.25 -9.70 -35.77
N ARG A 725 -21.62 -10.10 -34.55
CA ARG A 725 -21.40 -9.33 -33.32
C ARG A 725 -20.23 -9.84 -32.48
N GLY A 726 -19.31 -10.62 -33.06
CA GLY A 726 -18.02 -10.96 -32.44
C GLY A 726 -18.00 -12.19 -31.54
N PHE A 727 -18.93 -13.13 -31.71
CA PHE A 727 -18.82 -14.44 -31.09
C PHE A 727 -17.80 -15.31 -31.84
N VAL A 728 -16.77 -15.78 -31.14
CA VAL A 728 -15.76 -16.68 -31.69
C VAL A 728 -16.13 -18.11 -31.32
N GLU A 729 -16.59 -18.87 -32.31
CA GLU A 729 -17.01 -20.26 -32.17
C GLU A 729 -15.79 -21.20 -32.11
N ASN A 730 -14.72 -20.86 -32.83
CA ASN A 730 -13.52 -21.67 -32.87
C ASN A 730 -12.67 -21.55 -31.60
N SER A 731 -11.87 -22.59 -31.35
CA SER A 731 -10.82 -22.59 -30.33
C SER A 731 -9.48 -22.16 -30.93
N TYR A 732 -8.50 -21.84 -30.09
CA TYR A 732 -7.14 -21.54 -30.58
C TYR A 732 -6.51 -22.74 -31.31
N LEU A 733 -6.89 -23.98 -30.96
CA LEU A 733 -6.42 -25.18 -31.64
C LEU A 733 -6.99 -25.30 -33.06
N ARG A 734 -8.28 -25.00 -33.27
CA ARG A 734 -8.90 -25.01 -34.61
C ARG A 734 -8.43 -23.85 -35.49
N GLY A 735 -8.07 -22.72 -34.86
CA GLY A 735 -7.75 -21.47 -35.54
C GLY A 735 -8.99 -20.60 -35.76
N LEU A 736 -8.79 -19.28 -35.75
CA LEU A 736 -9.86 -18.31 -35.93
C LEU A 736 -10.07 -17.98 -37.40
N SER A 737 -11.33 -17.75 -37.80
CA SER A 737 -11.64 -17.17 -39.11
C SER A 737 -11.16 -15.70 -39.19
N PRO A 738 -11.02 -15.11 -40.40
CA PRO A 738 -10.58 -13.72 -40.52
C PRO A 738 -11.48 -12.71 -39.80
N GLN A 739 -12.80 -12.92 -39.80
CA GLN A 739 -13.77 -12.08 -39.09
C GLN A 739 -13.59 -12.21 -37.57
N GLU A 740 -13.50 -13.45 -37.07
CA GLU A 740 -13.27 -13.74 -35.65
C GLU A 740 -11.94 -13.17 -35.17
N PHE A 741 -10.88 -13.30 -35.97
CA PHE A 741 -9.56 -12.76 -35.67
C PHE A 741 -9.60 -11.24 -35.52
N PHE A 742 -10.27 -10.54 -36.44
CA PHE A 742 -10.39 -9.08 -36.35
C PHE A 742 -11.17 -8.64 -35.11
N PHE A 743 -12.30 -9.31 -34.80
CA PHE A 743 -13.07 -9.00 -33.58
C PHE A 743 -12.29 -9.33 -32.31
N HIS A 744 -11.52 -10.41 -32.29
CA HIS A 744 -10.63 -10.74 -31.18
C HIS A 744 -9.53 -9.70 -31.00
N ALA A 745 -8.94 -9.20 -32.10
CA ALA A 745 -7.96 -8.13 -32.07
C ALA A 745 -8.55 -6.80 -31.53
N MET A 746 -9.82 -6.48 -31.86
CA MET A 746 -10.52 -5.32 -31.29
C MET A 746 -10.65 -5.43 -29.77
N GLY A 747 -11.12 -6.57 -29.26
CA GLY A 747 -11.23 -6.81 -27.81
C GLY A 747 -9.86 -6.81 -27.11
N GLY A 748 -8.85 -7.44 -27.73
CA GLY A 748 -7.48 -7.42 -27.23
C GLY A 748 -6.88 -6.00 -27.17
N ARG A 749 -7.18 -5.14 -28.15
CA ARG A 749 -6.72 -3.76 -28.18
C ARG A 749 -7.30 -2.92 -27.05
N GLU A 750 -8.56 -3.12 -26.69
CA GLU A 750 -9.18 -2.45 -25.53
C GLU A 750 -8.41 -2.81 -24.25
N GLY A 751 -8.11 -4.10 -24.02
CA GLY A 751 -7.34 -4.53 -22.84
C GLY A 751 -5.95 -3.90 -22.76
N LEU A 752 -5.25 -3.75 -23.89
CA LEU A 752 -3.95 -3.06 -23.96
C LEU A 752 -4.06 -1.56 -23.62
N ILE A 753 -5.11 -0.89 -24.12
CA ILE A 753 -5.35 0.54 -23.84
C ILE A 753 -5.72 0.73 -22.36
N ASP A 754 -6.62 -0.10 -21.83
CA ASP A 754 -7.04 -0.08 -20.43
C ASP A 754 -5.86 -0.28 -19.49
N THR A 755 -4.96 -1.23 -19.80
CA THR A 755 -3.72 -1.45 -19.04
C THR A 755 -2.83 -0.19 -19.02
N ALA A 756 -2.67 0.49 -20.16
CA ALA A 756 -1.87 1.71 -20.26
C ALA A 756 -2.49 2.89 -19.49
N VAL A 757 -3.81 3.07 -19.58
CA VAL A 757 -4.55 4.15 -18.88
C VAL A 757 -4.56 3.90 -17.38
N LYS A 758 -4.92 2.69 -16.94
CA LYS A 758 -4.93 2.30 -15.52
C LYS A 758 -3.59 2.55 -14.88
N THR A 759 -2.49 2.13 -15.51
CA THR A 759 -1.13 2.36 -14.98
C THR A 759 -0.84 3.83 -14.64
N ALA A 760 -1.31 4.77 -15.47
CA ALA A 760 -1.12 6.20 -15.24
C ALA A 760 -2.03 6.76 -14.13
N GLU A 761 -3.30 6.36 -14.12
CA GLU A 761 -4.28 6.84 -13.14
C GLU A 761 -4.03 6.29 -11.75
N THR A 762 -3.80 4.99 -11.64
CA THR A 762 -3.61 4.28 -10.37
C THR A 762 -2.32 4.75 -9.68
N GLY A 763 -1.23 4.95 -10.44
CA GLY A 763 0.00 5.55 -9.93
C GLY A 763 -0.18 7.00 -9.43
N TYR A 764 -1.08 7.78 -10.05
CA TYR A 764 -1.41 9.12 -9.56
C TYR A 764 -2.27 9.07 -8.29
N ILE A 765 -3.27 8.19 -8.22
CA ILE A 765 -4.12 7.96 -7.05
C ILE A 765 -3.25 7.55 -5.85
N GLN A 766 -2.39 6.57 -6.04
CA GLN A 766 -1.49 6.09 -5.00
C GLN A 766 -0.59 7.21 -4.46
N ARG A 767 0.00 8.03 -5.33
CA ARG A 767 0.79 9.18 -4.90
C ARG A 767 -0.04 10.16 -4.06
N ARG A 768 -1.29 10.40 -4.44
CA ARG A 768 -2.20 11.29 -3.67
C ARG A 768 -2.51 10.72 -2.30
N LEU A 769 -2.76 9.41 -2.21
CA LEU A 769 -3.00 8.73 -0.94
C LEU A 769 -1.77 8.84 -0.03
N ILE A 770 -0.59 8.51 -0.53
CA ILE A 770 0.67 8.62 0.24
C ILE A 770 0.86 10.05 0.72
N LYS A 771 0.71 11.05 -0.16
CA LYS A 771 0.89 12.47 0.20
C LYS A 771 -0.12 12.97 1.24
N ALA A 772 -1.31 12.37 1.30
CA ALA A 772 -2.33 12.73 2.28
C ALA A 772 -2.12 12.07 3.65
N LEU A 773 -1.43 10.92 3.69
CA LEU A 773 -1.32 10.07 4.88
C LEU A 773 0.13 9.90 5.37
N GLU A 774 1.11 10.56 4.76
CA GLU A 774 2.54 10.33 5.04
C GLU A 774 2.99 10.71 6.47
N ASP A 775 2.27 11.63 7.11
CA ASP A 775 2.61 12.14 8.45
C ASP A 775 1.89 11.42 9.58
N ILE A 776 1.06 10.42 9.26
CA ILE A 776 0.25 9.68 10.21
C ILE A 776 1.05 8.50 10.77
N MET A 777 1.24 8.49 12.09
CA MET A 777 1.99 7.47 12.79
C MET A 777 1.38 7.12 14.15
N VAL A 778 1.66 5.91 14.64
CA VAL A 778 1.32 5.47 16.00
C VAL A 778 2.30 6.10 16.98
N LYS A 779 1.78 6.72 18.04
CA LYS A 779 2.55 7.31 19.13
C LYS A 779 2.65 6.33 20.30
N TYR A 780 3.55 6.61 21.25
CA TYR A 780 3.81 5.75 22.41
C TYR A 780 2.61 5.57 23.36
N ASP A 781 1.60 6.44 23.26
CA ASP A 781 0.35 6.34 24.00
C ASP A 781 -0.69 5.43 23.29
N GLY A 782 -0.32 4.77 22.19
CA GLY A 782 -1.22 3.93 21.38
C GLY A 782 -2.13 4.71 20.42
N THR A 783 -2.12 6.05 20.48
CA THR A 783 -2.93 6.90 19.61
C THR A 783 -2.28 7.08 18.24
N VAL A 784 -3.11 7.29 17.22
CA VAL A 784 -2.66 7.60 15.85
C VAL A 784 -2.78 9.10 15.64
N ARG A 785 -1.65 9.77 15.38
CA ARG A 785 -1.59 11.22 15.24
C ARG A 785 -0.90 11.66 13.96
N ASN A 786 -1.29 12.83 13.47
CA ASN A 786 -0.61 13.52 12.37
C ASN A 786 0.60 14.34 12.88
N ALA A 787 1.33 15.02 11.98
CA ALA A 787 2.50 15.84 12.36
C ALA A 787 2.16 17.04 13.27
N GLN A 788 0.92 17.53 13.24
CA GLN A 788 0.45 18.62 14.09
C GLN A 788 0.02 18.14 15.50
N GLY A 789 0.02 16.83 15.73
CA GLY A 789 -0.43 16.21 16.98
C GLY A 789 -1.94 16.07 17.10
N HIS A 790 -2.71 16.30 16.03
CA HIS A 790 -4.13 15.98 15.99
C HIS A 790 -4.31 14.45 15.99
N ILE A 791 -5.20 13.98 16.85
CA ILE A 791 -5.56 12.56 16.97
C ILE A 791 -6.53 12.21 15.84
N ILE A 792 -6.22 11.15 15.10
CA ILE A 792 -7.07 10.59 14.04
C ILE A 792 -7.80 9.36 14.59
N GLN A 793 -7.10 8.48 15.31
CA GLN A 793 -7.67 7.33 16.00
C GLN A 793 -7.13 7.27 17.44
N PHE A 794 -7.99 6.90 18.38
CA PHE A 794 -7.60 6.72 19.79
C PHE A 794 -6.82 5.42 20.02
N ALA A 795 -7.14 4.37 19.25
CA ALA A 795 -6.35 3.16 19.13
C ALA A 795 -6.19 2.84 17.65
N TYR A 796 -5.01 2.39 17.23
CA TYR A 796 -4.79 1.96 15.86
C TYR A 796 -5.77 0.85 15.47
N GLY A 797 -6.46 0.99 14.33
CA GLY A 797 -7.38 -0.06 13.86
C GLY A 797 -8.59 -0.31 14.78
N GLU A 798 -8.84 0.56 15.76
CA GLU A 798 -9.84 0.40 16.84
C GLU A 798 -9.59 -0.78 17.80
N ASP A 799 -8.56 -1.61 17.57
CA ASP A 799 -8.18 -2.78 18.36
C ASP A 799 -6.73 -2.73 18.91
N GLY A 800 -5.89 -1.85 18.38
CA GLY A 800 -4.47 -1.70 18.73
C GLY A 800 -3.56 -2.81 18.21
N MET A 801 -3.99 -3.59 17.22
CA MET A 801 -3.26 -4.76 16.71
C MET A 801 -2.51 -4.47 15.41
N ASP A 802 -1.36 -5.10 15.22
CA ASP A 802 -0.63 -5.11 13.94
C ASP A 802 -1.31 -6.07 12.95
N GLY A 803 -1.58 -5.57 11.74
CA GLY A 803 -2.12 -6.36 10.65
C GLY A 803 -1.25 -7.58 10.26
N THR A 804 0.05 -7.61 10.57
CA THR A 804 0.86 -8.80 10.27
C THR A 804 0.57 -10.00 11.19
N ARG A 805 -0.01 -9.79 12.38
CA ARG A 805 -0.13 -10.80 13.45
C ARG A 805 -1.58 -11.22 13.76
N VAL A 806 -2.50 -11.02 12.82
CA VAL A 806 -3.91 -11.43 12.96
C VAL A 806 -4.28 -12.51 11.95
N GLU A 807 -5.16 -13.42 12.37
CA GLU A 807 -5.63 -14.54 11.53
C GLU A 807 -7.16 -14.62 11.54
N ALA A 808 -7.76 -15.07 10.43
CA ALA A 808 -9.20 -15.26 10.36
C ALA A 808 -9.67 -16.42 11.26
N GLN A 809 -10.39 -16.10 12.33
CA GLN A 809 -10.95 -17.04 13.30
C GLN A 809 -12.48 -17.03 13.25
N ILE A 810 -13.12 -18.08 13.78
CA ILE A 810 -14.58 -18.26 13.71
C ILE A 810 -15.19 -18.00 15.09
N LEU A 811 -16.09 -17.02 15.16
CA LEU A 811 -16.94 -16.72 16.31
C LEU A 811 -18.14 -17.68 16.33
N GLU A 812 -17.91 -18.89 16.84
CA GLU A 812 -18.89 -19.97 16.85
C GLU A 812 -20.26 -19.63 17.46
N PRO A 813 -20.38 -18.86 18.57
CA PRO A 813 -21.68 -18.53 19.18
C PRO A 813 -22.67 -17.83 18.25
N LEU A 814 -22.17 -17.09 17.25
CA LEU A 814 -22.99 -16.28 16.35
C LEU A 814 -23.90 -17.14 15.46
N ARG A 815 -23.36 -18.23 14.90
CA ARG A 815 -24.05 -19.11 13.92
C ARG A 815 -24.98 -20.14 14.56
N MET A 816 -24.89 -20.37 15.87
CA MET A 816 -25.64 -21.44 16.51
C MET A 816 -27.10 -21.07 16.76
N ASN A 817 -27.98 -22.05 16.61
CA ASN A 817 -29.35 -21.99 17.13
C ASN A 817 -29.34 -22.06 18.66
N ASN A 818 -30.39 -21.54 19.31
CA ASN A 818 -30.48 -21.48 20.78
C ASN A 818 -30.29 -22.86 21.42
N HIS A 819 -30.93 -23.89 20.88
CA HIS A 819 -30.78 -25.24 21.40
C HIS A 819 -29.35 -25.81 21.25
N ARG A 820 -28.69 -25.54 20.12
CA ARG A 820 -27.29 -25.97 19.88
C ARG A 820 -26.32 -25.22 20.80
N PHE A 821 -26.60 -23.94 21.06
CA PHE A 821 -25.84 -23.10 21.98
C PHE A 821 -25.95 -23.60 23.42
N GLU A 822 -27.18 -23.80 23.93
CA GLU A 822 -27.41 -24.34 25.27
C GLU A 822 -26.72 -25.70 25.42
N ARG A 823 -26.87 -26.61 24.46
CA ARG A 823 -26.22 -27.93 24.51
C ARG A 823 -24.70 -27.85 24.62
N ARG A 824 -24.05 -26.90 23.92
CA ARG A 824 -22.59 -26.79 23.84
C ARG A 824 -21.96 -26.05 25.04
N TYR A 825 -22.68 -25.12 25.65
CA TYR A 825 -22.13 -24.24 26.69
C TYR A 825 -22.76 -24.41 28.07
N ARG A 826 -24.03 -24.81 28.18
CA ARG A 826 -24.71 -24.95 29.46
C ARG A 826 -24.21 -26.18 30.21
N ILE A 827 -23.84 -25.98 31.47
CA ILE A 827 -23.62 -27.03 32.46
C ILE A 827 -24.63 -26.81 33.58
N ASP A 828 -25.37 -27.85 33.91
CA ASP A 828 -26.25 -27.87 35.07
C ASP A 828 -25.98 -29.13 35.90
N LEU A 829 -25.40 -28.94 37.07
CA LEU A 829 -25.05 -30.01 38.00
C LEU A 829 -26.24 -30.44 38.86
N THR A 830 -27.32 -29.65 38.88
CA THR A 830 -28.54 -29.91 39.68
C THR A 830 -29.61 -30.69 38.93
N ASP A 831 -29.41 -30.92 37.63
CA ASP A 831 -30.35 -31.63 36.76
C ASP A 831 -30.46 -33.12 37.16
N PRO A 832 -31.61 -33.59 37.66
CA PRO A 832 -31.79 -34.95 38.16
C PRO A 832 -31.67 -36.03 37.07
N GLU A 833 -31.82 -35.68 35.79
CA GLU A 833 -31.62 -36.60 34.66
C GLU A 833 -30.16 -36.64 34.17
N GLY A 834 -29.30 -35.72 34.64
CA GLY A 834 -27.89 -35.62 34.22
C GLY A 834 -27.68 -35.27 32.74
N LYS A 835 -28.73 -34.90 31.99
CA LYS A 835 -28.66 -34.62 30.55
C LYS A 835 -28.04 -33.27 30.25
N LYS A 836 -28.19 -32.29 31.16
CA LYS A 836 -27.58 -30.96 31.09
C LYS A 836 -26.26 -30.84 31.86
N GLY A 837 -25.83 -31.89 32.54
CA GLY A 837 -24.54 -31.98 33.22
C GLY A 837 -23.37 -32.29 32.28
N LEU A 838 -22.19 -32.52 32.88
CA LEU A 838 -21.02 -33.04 32.14
C LEU A 838 -21.21 -34.51 31.81
N LYS A 839 -20.72 -34.94 30.64
CA LYS A 839 -20.77 -36.35 30.24
C LYS A 839 -20.05 -37.24 31.28
N PRO A 840 -20.57 -38.44 31.59
CA PRO A 840 -19.91 -39.38 32.49
C PRO A 840 -18.47 -39.68 32.04
N GLY A 841 -17.51 -39.70 32.97
CA GLY A 841 -16.08 -39.92 32.67
C GLY A 841 -15.37 -38.73 32.03
N SER A 842 -15.95 -37.52 32.10
CA SER A 842 -15.29 -36.29 31.64
C SER A 842 -14.29 -35.71 32.62
N VAL A 843 -14.50 -35.95 33.90
CA VAL A 843 -13.71 -35.41 35.01
C VAL A 843 -13.37 -36.55 35.97
N GLU A 844 -12.24 -36.45 36.67
CA GLU A 844 -11.85 -37.41 37.69
C GLU A 844 -12.90 -37.51 38.82
N PHE A 845 -13.06 -38.72 39.39
CA PHE A 845 -14.13 -39.01 40.35
C PHE A 845 -14.10 -38.14 41.61
N GLY A 846 -12.90 -37.82 42.13
CA GLY A 846 -12.75 -36.96 43.31
C GLY A 846 -13.26 -35.54 43.04
N ILE A 847 -12.88 -34.98 41.89
CA ILE A 847 -13.32 -33.64 41.45
C ILE A 847 -14.83 -33.64 41.16
N GLN A 848 -15.37 -34.72 40.60
CA GLN A 848 -16.80 -34.85 40.34
C GLN A 848 -17.66 -34.79 41.63
N GLN A 849 -17.13 -35.22 42.78
CA GLN A 849 -17.82 -35.11 44.07
C GLN A 849 -17.74 -33.68 44.62
N GLU A 850 -16.57 -33.03 44.55
CA GLU A 850 -16.36 -31.64 44.99
C GLU A 850 -17.21 -30.64 44.19
N MET A 851 -17.46 -30.95 42.92
CA MET A 851 -18.26 -30.14 42.02
C MET A 851 -19.74 -30.03 42.39
N GLN A 852 -20.32 -30.94 43.17
CA GLN A 852 -21.75 -30.93 43.52
C GLN A 852 -22.13 -29.85 44.55
N SER A 853 -21.31 -28.82 44.70
CA SER A 853 -21.57 -27.67 45.56
C SER A 853 -22.43 -26.61 44.85
N ILE A 854 -23.22 -25.90 45.65
CA ILE A 854 -24.08 -24.79 45.17
C ILE A 854 -23.21 -23.64 44.62
N GLU A 855 -22.04 -23.41 45.21
CA GLU A 855 -21.11 -22.35 44.82
C GLU A 855 -20.56 -22.54 43.40
N VAL A 856 -20.16 -23.76 43.05
CA VAL A 856 -19.67 -24.09 41.70
C VAL A 856 -20.78 -23.93 40.66
N GLN A 857 -22.01 -24.33 40.97
CA GLN A 857 -23.15 -24.11 40.08
C GLN A 857 -23.42 -22.61 39.84
N GLN A 858 -23.33 -21.77 40.87
CA GLN A 858 -23.50 -20.33 40.71
C GLN A 858 -22.42 -19.72 39.81
N LEU A 859 -21.17 -20.19 39.89
CA LEU A 859 -20.08 -19.76 39.00
C LEU A 859 -20.32 -20.16 37.53
N LEU A 860 -20.80 -21.39 37.30
CA LEU A 860 -21.15 -21.88 35.97
C LEU A 860 -22.36 -21.14 35.37
N ASP A 861 -23.34 -20.78 36.20
CA ASP A 861 -24.46 -19.93 35.81
C ASP A 861 -24.00 -18.53 35.39
N GLN A 862 -23.04 -17.94 36.11
CA GLN A 862 -22.44 -16.66 35.74
C GLN A 862 -21.68 -16.74 34.42
N GLU A 863 -20.88 -17.79 34.21
CA GLU A 863 -20.19 -18.04 32.93
C GLU A 863 -21.20 -18.12 31.78
N TYR A 864 -22.26 -18.90 31.94
CA TYR A 864 -23.28 -19.09 30.91
C TYR A 864 -24.04 -17.78 30.60
N ARG A 865 -24.43 -17.00 31.62
CA ARG A 865 -25.05 -15.67 31.43
C ARG A 865 -24.12 -14.72 30.67
N GLN A 866 -22.83 -14.72 30.98
CA GLN A 866 -21.85 -13.89 30.26
C GLN A 866 -21.77 -14.27 28.77
N LEU A 867 -21.81 -15.58 28.45
CA LEU A 867 -21.81 -16.06 27.07
C LEU A 867 -23.12 -15.72 26.33
N GLU A 868 -24.25 -15.69 27.01
CA GLU A 868 -25.52 -15.22 26.45
C GLU A 868 -25.46 -13.73 26.10
N GLU A 869 -24.98 -12.88 27.02
CA GLU A 869 -24.75 -11.46 26.75
C GLU A 869 -23.79 -11.24 25.57
N ASP A 870 -22.68 -11.98 25.54
CA ASP A 870 -21.68 -11.89 24.49
C ASP A 870 -22.28 -12.29 23.13
N ARG A 871 -23.16 -13.30 23.10
CA ARG A 871 -23.86 -13.73 21.88
C ARG A 871 -24.86 -12.68 21.39
N GLU A 872 -25.59 -12.03 22.29
CA GLU A 872 -26.48 -10.92 21.94
C GLU A 872 -25.68 -9.73 21.38
N ARG A 873 -24.58 -9.36 22.02
CA ARG A 873 -23.66 -8.32 21.53
C ARG A 873 -23.11 -8.67 20.15
N LEU A 874 -22.64 -9.90 19.93
CA LEU A 874 -22.15 -10.34 18.62
C LEU A 874 -23.22 -10.23 17.53
N ARG A 875 -24.48 -10.57 17.82
CA ARG A 875 -25.58 -10.44 16.87
C ARG A 875 -25.94 -8.99 16.59
N HIS A 876 -25.75 -8.10 17.56
CA HIS A 876 -25.93 -6.68 17.37
C HIS A 876 -24.80 -6.08 16.51
N ILE A 877 -23.54 -6.46 16.76
CA ILE A 877 -22.36 -6.02 16.01
C ILE A 877 -22.39 -6.58 14.57
N PHE A 878 -22.73 -7.86 14.39
CA PHE A 878 -22.73 -8.57 13.11
C PHE A 878 -24.15 -9.01 12.71
N PRO A 879 -25.02 -8.10 12.25
CA PRO A 879 -26.42 -8.40 11.93
C PRO A 879 -26.59 -9.39 10.76
N ARG A 880 -25.58 -9.50 9.88
CA ARG A 880 -25.58 -10.44 8.74
C ARG A 880 -25.22 -11.87 9.11
N GLY A 881 -24.72 -12.12 10.33
CA GLY A 881 -24.29 -13.46 10.78
C GLY A 881 -22.91 -13.90 10.27
N ASP A 882 -22.10 -12.96 9.78
CA ASP A 882 -20.71 -13.22 9.37
C ASP A 882 -19.86 -13.54 10.60
N ALA A 883 -19.46 -14.81 10.75
CA ALA A 883 -18.74 -15.29 11.94
C ALA A 883 -17.22 -15.38 11.77
N ARG A 884 -16.69 -15.17 10.55
CA ARG A 884 -15.26 -15.30 10.27
C ARG A 884 -14.60 -13.92 10.30
N TRP A 885 -13.80 -13.65 11.32
CA TRP A 885 -13.17 -12.35 11.55
C TRP A 885 -11.68 -12.49 11.88
N PRO A 886 -10.81 -11.57 11.40
CA PRO A 886 -9.40 -11.56 11.75
C PRO A 886 -9.23 -11.17 13.23
N LEU A 887 -8.60 -12.03 14.02
CA LEU A 887 -8.32 -11.84 15.44
C LEU A 887 -6.91 -12.34 15.78
N PRO A 888 -6.23 -11.75 16.78
CA PRO A 888 -4.89 -12.16 17.20
C PRO A 888 -4.90 -13.54 17.86
N GLY A 889 -3.80 -14.28 17.75
CA GLY A 889 -3.58 -15.57 18.41
C GLY A 889 -4.60 -16.64 18.08
N ASN A 890 -4.32 -17.49 17.09
CA ASN A 890 -5.24 -18.56 16.67
C ASN A 890 -5.46 -19.60 17.80
N ILE A 891 -6.56 -19.45 18.54
CA ILE A 891 -6.80 -20.21 19.78
C ILE A 891 -7.02 -21.69 19.49
N GLN A 892 -7.71 -22.02 18.39
CA GLN A 892 -7.94 -23.41 18.01
C GLN A 892 -6.63 -24.15 17.74
N ARG A 893 -5.67 -23.47 17.09
CA ARG A 893 -4.35 -24.03 16.83
C ARG A 893 -3.51 -24.16 18.10
N ILE A 894 -3.54 -23.16 19.00
CA ILE A 894 -2.86 -23.24 20.31
C ILE A 894 -3.36 -24.43 21.12
N ILE A 895 -4.67 -24.69 21.14
CA ILE A 895 -5.27 -25.85 21.82
C ILE A 895 -4.78 -27.16 21.19
N TRP A 896 -4.77 -27.27 19.86
CA TRP A 896 -4.30 -28.48 19.18
C TRP A 896 -2.80 -28.73 19.42
N ASN A 897 -1.99 -27.67 19.41
CA ASN A 897 -0.57 -27.76 19.77
C ASN A 897 -0.38 -28.26 21.21
N ALA A 898 -1.19 -27.78 22.16
CA ALA A 898 -1.16 -28.26 23.53
C ALA A 898 -1.55 -29.74 23.63
N GLN A 899 -2.57 -30.18 22.89
CA GLN A 899 -2.96 -31.60 22.83
C GLN A 899 -1.81 -32.50 22.39
N ASN A 900 -1.05 -32.07 21.39
CA ASN A 900 0.07 -32.85 20.86
C ASN A 900 1.29 -32.80 21.78
N LEU A 901 1.62 -31.62 22.30
CA LEU A 901 2.77 -31.43 23.20
C LEU A 901 2.64 -32.26 24.49
N PHE A 902 1.46 -32.27 25.09
CA PHE A 902 1.20 -33.01 26.33
C PHE A 902 0.67 -34.44 26.09
N LYS A 903 0.52 -34.85 24.83
CA LYS A 903 0.00 -36.17 24.42
C LYS A 903 -1.31 -36.50 25.13
N ILE A 904 -2.27 -35.58 25.02
CA ILE A 904 -3.55 -35.67 25.71
C ILE A 904 -4.39 -36.81 25.14
N ASP A 905 -4.74 -37.76 26.02
CA ASP A 905 -5.62 -38.87 25.68
C ASP A 905 -7.08 -38.45 25.89
N LYS A 906 -7.82 -38.29 24.79
CA LYS A 906 -9.22 -37.88 24.82
C LYS A 906 -10.14 -38.92 25.49
N THR A 907 -9.67 -40.14 25.72
CA THR A 907 -10.42 -41.18 26.42
C THR A 907 -10.35 -41.05 27.94
N LYS A 908 -9.34 -40.36 28.47
CA LYS A 908 -9.15 -40.18 29.91
C LYS A 908 -9.99 -39.01 30.44
N PRO A 909 -10.42 -39.07 31.73
CA PRO A 909 -11.04 -37.94 32.39
C PRO A 909 -10.00 -36.82 32.61
N SER A 910 -10.45 -35.57 32.52
CA SER A 910 -9.63 -34.40 32.83
C SER A 910 -9.49 -34.21 34.35
N ASN A 911 -8.35 -33.70 34.78
CA ASN A 911 -8.06 -33.31 36.16
C ASN A 911 -8.38 -31.83 36.46
N LEU A 912 -9.12 -31.15 35.59
CA LEU A 912 -9.49 -29.74 35.75
C LEU A 912 -10.76 -29.59 36.60
N HIS A 913 -10.64 -28.81 37.67
CA HIS A 913 -11.81 -28.33 38.42
C HIS A 913 -12.46 -27.14 37.67
N PRO A 914 -13.79 -27.11 37.47
CA PRO A 914 -14.49 -26.02 36.77
C PRO A 914 -14.20 -24.62 37.29
N GLU A 915 -14.17 -24.46 38.62
CA GLU A 915 -13.86 -23.18 39.26
C GLU A 915 -12.49 -22.65 38.82
N TYR A 916 -11.51 -23.54 38.70
CA TYR A 916 -10.17 -23.18 38.23
C TYR A 916 -10.22 -22.65 36.80
N VAL A 917 -10.96 -23.32 35.90
CA VAL A 917 -11.13 -22.89 34.51
C VAL A 917 -11.75 -21.50 34.43
N VAL A 918 -12.87 -21.27 35.12
CA VAL A 918 -13.57 -19.97 35.08
C VAL A 918 -12.69 -18.85 35.65
N ASN A 919 -12.04 -19.08 36.79
CA ASN A 919 -11.21 -18.07 37.43
C ASN A 919 -9.96 -17.72 36.61
N GLU A 920 -9.29 -18.71 36.02
CA GLU A 920 -8.11 -18.47 35.20
C GLU A 920 -8.46 -17.84 33.84
N VAL A 921 -9.61 -18.16 33.22
CA VAL A 921 -10.08 -17.46 32.01
C VAL A 921 -10.39 -15.99 32.32
N ARG A 922 -11.01 -15.69 33.48
CA ARG A 922 -11.23 -14.30 33.91
C ARG A 922 -9.91 -13.56 34.10
N LYS A 923 -8.94 -14.16 34.81
CA LYS A 923 -7.58 -13.60 34.97
C LYS A 923 -6.88 -13.40 33.63
N LEU A 924 -7.05 -14.31 32.67
CA LEU A 924 -6.51 -14.14 31.33
C LEU A 924 -7.11 -12.91 30.65
N CYS A 925 -8.43 -12.76 30.66
CA CYS A 925 -9.09 -11.58 30.08
C CYS A 925 -8.57 -10.26 30.65
N ASP A 926 -8.27 -10.21 31.96
CA ASP A 926 -7.71 -9.03 32.62
C ASP A 926 -6.24 -8.76 32.23
N LYS A 927 -5.48 -9.80 31.85
CA LYS A 927 -4.09 -9.68 31.37
C LYS A 927 -4.00 -9.17 29.93
N LEU A 928 -5.05 -9.31 29.13
CA LEU A 928 -5.07 -8.85 27.73
C LEU A 928 -5.17 -7.31 27.70
N MET A 929 -4.03 -6.63 27.78
CA MET A 929 -3.94 -5.16 27.84
C MET A 929 -3.51 -4.56 26.49
N VAL A 930 -4.21 -3.52 26.05
CA VAL A 930 -3.88 -2.73 24.84
C VAL A 930 -3.61 -1.27 25.24
N ILE A 931 -4.53 -0.68 26.00
CA ILE A 931 -4.50 0.69 26.51
C ILE A 931 -4.17 0.63 28.01
N PRO A 932 -2.95 1.01 28.42
CA PRO A 932 -2.61 1.07 29.83
C PRO A 932 -3.25 2.33 30.47
N GLY A 933 -3.89 2.16 31.63
CA GLY A 933 -4.43 3.27 32.42
C GLY A 933 -5.39 2.81 33.51
N THR A 934 -5.48 3.58 34.59
CA THR A 934 -6.39 3.33 35.72
C THR A 934 -7.56 4.31 35.78
N ASP A 935 -7.55 5.34 34.93
CA ASP A 935 -8.63 6.30 34.81
C ASP A 935 -9.86 5.67 34.14
N LYS A 936 -11.04 6.22 34.45
CA LYS A 936 -12.31 5.69 33.97
C LYS A 936 -12.38 5.58 32.44
N ILE A 937 -11.77 6.52 31.72
CA ILE A 937 -11.79 6.55 30.25
C ILE A 937 -10.90 5.45 29.70
N SER A 938 -9.67 5.30 30.20
CA SER A 938 -8.77 4.22 29.75
C SER A 938 -9.33 2.84 30.03
N VAL A 939 -9.97 2.62 31.18
CA VAL A 939 -10.61 1.33 31.50
C VAL A 939 -11.76 1.02 30.53
N GLU A 940 -12.58 2.01 30.19
CA GLU A 940 -13.65 1.85 29.21
C GLU A 940 -13.10 1.60 27.79
N ALA A 941 -12.09 2.36 27.38
CA ALA A 941 -11.43 2.22 26.09
C ALA A 941 -10.76 0.84 25.95
N GLN A 942 -10.10 0.37 27.01
CA GLN A 942 -9.46 -0.95 27.07
C GLN A 942 -10.47 -2.08 26.94
N ARG A 943 -11.60 -1.98 27.64
CA ARG A 943 -12.71 -2.93 27.55
C ARG A 943 -13.27 -3.00 26.13
N ASN A 944 -13.40 -1.85 25.46
CA ASN A 944 -13.91 -1.77 24.10
C ASN A 944 -12.91 -2.35 23.07
N ALA A 945 -11.62 -2.00 23.18
CA ALA A 945 -10.58 -2.46 22.26
C ALA A 945 -10.42 -3.99 22.26
N THR A 946 -10.61 -4.64 23.41
CA THR A 946 -10.42 -6.09 23.57
C THR A 946 -11.71 -6.90 23.52
N LEU A 947 -12.87 -6.26 23.37
CA LEU A 947 -14.18 -6.90 23.49
C LEU A 947 -14.31 -8.16 22.63
N LEU A 948 -13.99 -8.08 21.34
CA LEU A 948 -14.10 -9.21 20.41
C LEU A 948 -13.14 -10.35 20.76
N SER A 949 -11.90 -10.02 21.10
CA SER A 949 -10.89 -11.00 21.51
C SER A 949 -11.29 -11.71 22.80
N GLN A 950 -11.84 -10.98 23.78
CA GLN A 950 -12.34 -11.57 25.01
C GLN A 950 -13.55 -12.49 24.77
N ILE A 951 -14.49 -12.10 23.90
CA ILE A 951 -15.62 -12.96 23.52
C ILE A 951 -15.13 -14.26 22.88
N LEU A 952 -14.11 -14.18 22.02
CA LEU A 952 -13.49 -15.35 21.41
C LEU A 952 -12.85 -16.25 22.48
N VAL A 953 -12.05 -15.69 23.40
CA VAL A 953 -11.42 -16.44 24.50
C VAL A 953 -12.47 -17.11 25.38
N ARG A 954 -13.51 -16.38 25.82
CA ARG A 954 -14.58 -16.94 26.66
C ARG A 954 -15.37 -18.04 25.94
N SER A 955 -15.72 -17.83 24.67
CA SER A 955 -16.47 -18.83 23.90
C SER A 955 -15.65 -20.05 23.51
N THR A 956 -14.34 -19.94 23.39
CA THR A 956 -13.47 -21.09 23.08
C THR A 956 -13.07 -21.86 24.33
N LEU A 957 -12.67 -21.16 25.40
CA LEU A 957 -12.23 -21.75 26.67
C LEU A 957 -13.36 -21.91 27.70
N ALA A 958 -14.62 -21.98 27.24
CA ALA A 958 -15.74 -22.26 28.13
C ALA A 958 -15.56 -23.61 28.83
N THR A 959 -15.92 -23.70 30.10
CA THR A 959 -15.67 -24.86 30.97
C THR A 959 -16.06 -26.18 30.31
N LYS A 960 -17.27 -26.25 29.73
CA LYS A 960 -17.79 -27.45 29.08
C LYS A 960 -16.92 -27.91 27.91
N ARG A 961 -16.40 -26.97 27.14
CA ARG A 961 -15.57 -27.27 25.96
C ARG A 961 -14.18 -27.74 26.35
N VAL A 962 -13.56 -27.07 27.32
CA VAL A 962 -12.24 -27.44 27.84
C VAL A 962 -12.24 -28.87 28.36
N ILE A 963 -13.29 -29.24 29.11
CA ILE A 963 -13.42 -30.56 29.74
C ILE A 963 -13.94 -31.62 28.75
N GLU A 964 -15.01 -31.36 27.99
CA GLU A 964 -15.63 -32.38 27.14
C GLU A 964 -15.04 -32.49 25.73
N GLU A 965 -14.78 -31.35 25.07
CA GLU A 965 -14.34 -31.32 23.66
C GLU A 965 -12.82 -31.48 23.56
N PHE A 966 -12.08 -30.67 24.33
CA PHE A 966 -10.62 -30.61 24.25
C PHE A 966 -9.92 -31.54 25.23
N ARG A 967 -10.59 -31.91 26.33
CA ARG A 967 -10.09 -32.83 27.36
C ARG A 967 -8.75 -32.40 27.93
N LEU A 968 -8.56 -31.10 28.16
CA LEU A 968 -7.27 -30.58 28.61
C LEU A 968 -6.96 -30.99 30.04
N ASP A 969 -5.70 -31.26 30.34
CA ASP A 969 -5.19 -31.37 31.70
C ASP A 969 -4.78 -29.99 32.23
N LYS A 970 -4.65 -29.85 33.55
CA LYS A 970 -4.21 -28.60 34.20
C LYS A 970 -2.94 -28.01 33.59
N ARG A 971 -1.92 -28.84 33.36
CA ARG A 971 -0.65 -28.41 32.73
C ARG A 971 -0.86 -27.87 31.30
N ALA A 972 -1.68 -28.56 30.52
CA ALA A 972 -1.96 -28.17 29.15
C ALA A 972 -2.80 -26.89 29.09
N PHE A 973 -3.76 -26.76 30.00
CA PHE A 973 -4.58 -25.56 30.12
C PHE A 973 -3.76 -24.33 30.53
N ASP A 974 -2.89 -24.45 31.54
CA ASP A 974 -1.98 -23.36 31.96
C ASP A 974 -1.06 -22.93 30.81
N TYR A 975 -0.57 -23.89 30.02
CA TYR A 975 0.21 -23.60 28.81
C TYR A 975 -0.59 -22.82 27.75
N VAL A 976 -1.84 -23.23 27.49
CA VAL A 976 -2.72 -22.53 26.54
C VAL A 976 -2.96 -21.09 26.97
N LEU A 977 -3.23 -20.83 28.25
CA LEU A 977 -3.43 -19.48 28.77
C LEU A 977 -2.17 -18.62 28.63
N GLY A 978 -1.00 -19.18 28.94
CA GLY A 978 0.30 -18.52 28.79
C GLY A 978 0.62 -18.16 27.35
N GLU A 979 0.37 -19.08 26.41
CA GLU A 979 0.55 -18.83 24.97
C GLU A 979 -0.41 -17.77 24.45
N ILE A 980 -1.70 -17.81 24.81
CA ILE A 980 -2.66 -16.78 24.37
C ILE A 980 -2.20 -15.39 24.83
N ALA A 981 -1.78 -15.24 26.09
CA ALA A 981 -1.29 -13.96 26.61
C ALA A 981 -0.02 -13.49 25.87
N THR A 982 0.92 -14.40 25.63
CA THR A 982 2.19 -14.08 24.94
C THR A 982 1.96 -13.68 23.49
N ARG A 983 1.13 -14.44 22.76
CA ARG A 983 0.81 -14.17 21.35
C ARG A 983 0.01 -12.88 21.20
N PHE A 984 -0.92 -12.60 22.11
CA PHE A 984 -1.67 -11.34 22.12
C PHE A 984 -0.75 -10.14 22.34
N ALA A 985 0.17 -10.21 23.31
CA ALA A 985 1.14 -9.13 23.56
C ALA A 985 2.08 -8.90 22.36
N GLN A 986 2.47 -9.97 21.67
CA GLN A 986 3.22 -9.86 20.41
C GLN A 986 2.38 -9.25 19.29
N SER A 987 1.07 -9.47 19.23
CA SER A 987 0.21 -8.90 18.18
C SER A 987 -0.02 -7.39 18.26
N LEU A 988 0.36 -6.73 19.37
CA LEU A 988 0.20 -5.28 19.52
C LEU A 988 1.02 -4.50 18.48
N VAL A 989 0.43 -3.41 18.00
CA VAL A 989 1.12 -2.48 17.09
C VAL A 989 2.31 -1.82 17.80
N HIS A 990 3.41 -1.66 17.08
CA HIS A 990 4.58 -1.00 17.63
C HIS A 990 4.47 0.52 17.52
N ALA A 991 4.77 1.23 18.60
CA ALA A 991 4.87 2.69 18.57
C ALA A 991 5.98 3.13 17.60
N GLY A 992 5.72 4.18 16.81
CA GLY A 992 6.60 4.63 15.74
C GLY A 992 6.22 4.10 14.35
N GLU A 993 5.27 3.18 14.26
CA GLU A 993 4.84 2.62 12.98
C GLU A 993 4.15 3.67 12.10
N MET A 994 4.60 3.77 10.84
CA MET A 994 4.10 4.70 9.82
C MET A 994 2.82 4.17 9.17
N VAL A 995 1.78 3.97 9.98
CA VAL A 995 0.51 3.34 9.59
C VAL A 995 -0.20 4.06 8.46
N GLY A 996 -0.02 5.38 8.30
CA GLY A 996 -0.62 6.12 7.19
C GLY A 996 -0.04 5.74 5.83
N ILE A 997 1.27 5.52 5.74
CA ILE A 997 1.92 5.07 4.51
C ILE A 997 1.53 3.63 4.20
N ILE A 998 1.51 2.77 5.22
CA ILE A 998 1.09 1.36 5.08
C ILE A 998 -0.35 1.29 4.55
N ALA A 999 -1.27 2.08 5.13
CA ALA A 999 -2.65 2.14 4.67
C ALA A 999 -2.76 2.67 3.23
N ALA A 1000 -2.03 3.75 2.90
CA ALA A 1000 -2.02 4.31 1.54
C ALA A 1000 -1.55 3.30 0.50
N GLN A 1001 -0.49 2.54 0.80
CA GLN A 1001 0.04 1.50 -0.09
C GLN A 1001 -0.90 0.29 -0.17
N SER A 1002 -1.46 -0.13 0.97
CA SER A 1002 -2.38 -1.27 1.06
C SER A 1002 -3.68 -1.05 0.28
N ILE A 1003 -4.12 0.21 0.13
CA ILE A 1003 -5.25 0.60 -0.72
C ILE A 1003 -4.82 0.82 -2.16
N GLY A 1004 -3.64 1.42 -2.36
CA GLY A 1004 -3.14 1.80 -3.68
C GLY A 1004 -2.73 0.62 -4.56
N GLU A 1005 -2.09 -0.40 -3.99
CA GLU A 1005 -1.58 -1.56 -4.74
C GLU A 1005 -2.70 -2.47 -5.29
N PRO A 1006 -3.78 -2.80 -4.57
CA PRO A 1006 -4.88 -3.57 -5.17
C PRO A 1006 -5.67 -2.80 -6.23
N ALA A 1007 -5.55 -1.46 -6.22
CA ALA A 1007 -6.19 -0.60 -7.21
C ALA A 1007 -5.37 -0.52 -8.51
N THR A 1008 -4.07 -0.81 -8.47
CA THR A 1008 -3.18 -0.87 -9.64
C THR A 1008 -3.24 -2.24 -10.29
#